data_AF-A0AAD7H6Z6-F1
#
_entry.id   AF-A0AAD7H6Z6-F1
#
_cell.length_a   1.000
_cell.length_b   1.000
_cell.length_c   1.000
_cell.angle_alpha   90.00
_cell.angle_beta   90.00
_cell.angle_gamma   90.00
#
_symmetry.space_group_name_H-M   'P 1'
#
loop_
_entity.id
_entity.type
_entity.pdbx_description
1 polymer ?
#
loop_
_entity_poly.entity_id
_entity_poly.type
_entity_poly.pdbx_seq_one_letter_code
_entity_poly.pdbx_strand_id
1 'polypeptide(L)'
;MQHFFSDSGIQHIYVLHGLGGAGKTQIALKFIKESSSRFSDIFFIDTSTIVMIETGLKNIALQKDFGDSPQNGLLWLISKVEEWLLFFDNADDPNINLHDYIPQCNHGNIIITSRNPGMCAYAGSNSLVSDMEEEDAVALLLKSALQKARVCTEQIAAEIVKALHHLPLAIVQAGAFISKSRNLDGYLALYTKNQARLLSERSAQAYDRYAHTVYTTWQMSFDQLTPPAAMFLQHCSFLHYNGISEEIFSYASKYQFPSDSPSEEELQEPLEFLSHFVDPTGEWDSLKFLEATNEVQPYSLISFDAEKKVFSIHPLVHSWSRGTIQNPKGYMFTMGSILGMAILEHQKWDIQLTSLLLYPHVELAVQMNTKVAWVFKLEYAVIFWEGGRYKQAEKLQEKVLEEQKQVLGENHPHTLHTMGDLASSYLHLGEHHKAKDLQGVVLEKQKQMLGENHPDTLHIMGNLAISYSALGEHQKAQELKAIVLEKRKQVLGENHPDTLHTMGNLASSYSALGEHRKAKELEVIVLEKQKEILGLNHPHTLLIMGNLASSYSALGEHQKAKELEVIVLEKQKQILGLNHPHTLLIMGNLAISYSDLGEHQKAKELKGIVLEKQTQVLGENHPDTLCTMGNLAISYSDLGEYQKAKELRVLVLEKRKQVLGDNHPDTLKIKKLLDITVHTE
;
A
#
# COMPACT_ATOMS: atom_id res chain seq x y z
N MET A 1 -18.15 -24.26 9.42
CA MET A 1 -18.20 -22.80 9.70
C MET A 1 -19.38 -22.34 10.59
N GLN A 2 -20.22 -23.23 11.13
CA GLN A 2 -21.34 -22.83 12.01
C GLN A 2 -20.94 -22.12 13.31
N HIS A 3 -19.67 -22.28 13.75
CA HIS A 3 -19.12 -21.59 14.93
C HIS A 3 -19.02 -20.06 14.75
N PHE A 4 -19.04 -19.54 13.52
CA PHE A 4 -19.14 -18.08 13.29
C PHE A 4 -20.50 -17.48 13.68
N PHE A 5 -21.46 -18.31 14.09
CA PHE A 5 -22.78 -17.88 14.55
C PHE A 5 -22.96 -18.02 16.07
N SER A 6 -21.91 -18.39 16.83
CA SER A 6 -21.97 -18.41 18.28
C SER A 6 -21.51 -17.07 18.87
N ASP A 7 -22.39 -16.37 19.59
CA ASP A 7 -22.08 -15.12 20.31
C ASP A 7 -21.25 -15.42 21.57
N SER A 8 -19.97 -15.74 21.37
CA SER A 8 -19.06 -16.14 22.45
C SER A 8 -18.15 -15.02 22.95
N GLY A 9 -18.10 -13.87 22.26
CA GLY A 9 -17.16 -12.79 22.60
C GLY A 9 -15.70 -13.25 22.51
N ILE A 10 -15.41 -14.14 21.57
CA ILE A 10 -14.10 -14.70 21.27
C ILE A 10 -13.86 -14.56 19.77
N GLN A 11 -12.63 -14.23 19.36
CA GLN A 11 -12.24 -14.23 17.96
C GLN A 11 -12.27 -15.65 17.39
N HIS A 12 -12.99 -15.84 16.28
CA HIS A 12 -13.11 -17.14 15.63
C HIS A 12 -12.17 -17.24 14.43
N ILE A 13 -11.29 -18.24 14.42
CA ILE A 13 -10.40 -18.52 13.29
C ILE A 13 -10.71 -19.90 12.73
N TYR A 14 -11.04 -19.96 11.44
CA TYR A 14 -11.30 -21.19 10.71
C TYR A 14 -10.33 -21.41 9.57
N VAL A 15 -9.72 -22.59 9.52
CA VAL A 15 -8.77 -22.95 8.45
C VAL A 15 -9.39 -24.00 7.53
N LEU A 16 -9.50 -23.67 6.25
CA LEU A 16 -9.69 -24.63 5.16
C LEU A 16 -8.33 -25.00 4.59
N HIS A 17 -7.91 -26.25 4.72
CA HIS A 17 -6.64 -26.71 4.18
C HIS A 17 -6.82 -27.90 3.23
N GLY A 18 -5.87 -28.13 2.33
CA GLY A 18 -5.97 -29.22 1.34
C GLY A 18 -5.18 -28.92 0.07
N LEU A 19 -5.23 -29.83 -0.92
CA LEU A 19 -4.48 -29.69 -2.17
C LEU A 19 -4.83 -28.40 -2.93
N GLY A 20 -3.90 -27.90 -3.74
CA GLY A 20 -4.17 -26.77 -4.63
C GLY A 20 -5.34 -27.09 -5.55
N GLY A 21 -6.18 -26.13 -5.93
CA GLY A 21 -7.31 -26.39 -6.83
C GLY A 21 -8.47 -27.24 -6.28
N ALA A 22 -8.43 -27.65 -5.00
CA ALA A 22 -9.51 -28.40 -4.34
C ALA A 22 -10.78 -27.55 -4.03
N GLY A 23 -10.80 -26.26 -4.38
CA GLY A 23 -11.98 -25.39 -4.20
C GLY A 23 -12.10 -24.71 -2.83
N LYS A 24 -11.02 -24.67 -2.03
CA LYS A 24 -11.00 -24.03 -0.70
C LYS A 24 -11.47 -22.57 -0.73
N THR A 25 -10.90 -21.77 -1.63
CA THR A 25 -11.26 -20.36 -1.83
C THR A 25 -12.73 -20.21 -2.20
N GLN A 26 -13.27 -21.12 -3.01
CA GLN A 26 -14.66 -21.10 -3.48
C GLN A 26 -15.63 -21.49 -2.37
N ILE A 27 -15.26 -22.43 -1.49
CA ILE A 27 -16.03 -22.75 -0.28
C ILE A 27 -16.07 -21.53 0.66
N ALA A 28 -14.92 -20.88 0.89
CA ALA A 28 -14.84 -19.66 1.69
C ALA A 28 -15.71 -18.53 1.10
N LEU A 29 -15.56 -18.22 -0.20
CA LEU A 29 -16.33 -17.18 -0.87
C LEU A 29 -17.84 -17.48 -0.89
N LYS A 30 -18.24 -18.75 -1.05
CA LYS A 30 -19.66 -19.15 -0.98
C LYS A 30 -20.22 -18.88 0.41
N PHE A 31 -19.50 -19.28 1.46
CA PHE A 31 -19.88 -18.97 2.84
C PHE A 31 -20.02 -17.45 3.04
N ILE A 32 -19.00 -16.68 2.66
CA ILE A 32 -18.98 -15.21 2.77
C ILE A 32 -20.19 -14.58 2.10
N LYS A 33 -20.54 -15.06 0.89
CA LYS A 33 -21.70 -14.56 0.14
C LYS A 33 -23.02 -14.90 0.82
N GLU A 34 -23.15 -16.10 1.37
CA GLU A 34 -24.36 -16.56 2.08
C GLU A 34 -24.52 -15.91 3.45
N SER A 35 -23.42 -15.50 4.09
CA SER A 35 -23.40 -14.90 5.42
C SER A 35 -23.00 -13.41 5.42
N SER A 36 -23.09 -12.72 4.28
CA SER A 36 -22.55 -11.36 4.15
C SER A 36 -23.23 -10.35 5.08
N SER A 37 -24.52 -10.55 5.37
CA SER A 37 -25.29 -9.70 6.28
C SER A 37 -24.94 -9.88 7.77
N ARG A 38 -24.14 -10.90 8.13
CA ARG A 38 -23.74 -11.16 9.52
C ARG A 38 -22.56 -10.30 9.98
N PHE A 39 -21.74 -9.83 9.05
CA PHE A 39 -20.50 -9.12 9.35
C PHE A 39 -20.66 -7.64 8.98
N SER A 40 -20.13 -6.75 9.82
CA SER A 40 -20.16 -5.30 9.53
C SER A 40 -19.33 -4.95 8.30
N ASP A 41 -18.17 -5.58 8.20
CA ASP A 41 -17.22 -5.43 7.12
C ASP A 41 -16.59 -6.78 6.77
N ILE A 42 -16.27 -6.95 5.49
CA ILE A 42 -15.62 -8.15 4.97
C ILE A 42 -14.40 -7.73 4.18
N PHE A 43 -13.23 -8.19 4.61
CA PHE A 43 -11.97 -7.85 3.97
C PHE A 43 -11.34 -9.10 3.37
N PHE A 44 -10.90 -8.98 2.13
CA PHE A 44 -10.15 -10.01 1.44
C PHE A 44 -8.67 -9.62 1.39
N ILE A 45 -7.80 -10.51 1.85
CA ILE A 45 -6.36 -10.33 1.82
C ILE A 45 -5.72 -11.57 1.19
N ASP A 46 -4.97 -11.35 0.11
CA ASP A 46 -4.09 -12.36 -0.45
C ASP A 46 -2.87 -12.51 0.46
N THR A 47 -2.55 -13.74 0.83
CA THR A 47 -1.50 -14.09 1.80
C THR A 47 -0.37 -14.89 1.18
N SER A 48 -0.26 -14.86 -0.14
CA SER A 48 0.83 -15.50 -0.88
C SER A 48 2.22 -14.94 -0.57
N THR A 49 2.31 -13.66 -0.22
CA THR A 49 3.54 -12.99 0.23
C THR A 49 3.26 -12.09 1.43
N ILE A 50 4.30 -11.81 2.23
CA ILE A 50 4.23 -10.82 3.33
C ILE A 50 3.67 -9.49 2.83
N VAL A 51 4.04 -9.11 1.62
CA VAL A 51 3.65 -7.80 1.12
C VAL A 51 2.19 -7.74 0.72
N MET A 52 1.62 -8.81 0.15
CA MET A 52 0.19 -8.84 -0.11
C MET A 52 -0.63 -8.72 1.18
N ILE A 53 -0.13 -9.29 2.27
CA ILE A 53 -0.72 -9.14 3.60
C ILE A 53 -0.64 -7.68 4.05
N GLU A 54 0.55 -7.10 4.00
CA GLU A 54 0.78 -5.72 4.44
C GLU A 54 0.01 -4.69 3.60
N THR A 55 -0.02 -4.86 2.28
CA THR A 55 -0.81 -4.02 1.36
C THR A 55 -2.30 -4.21 1.61
N GLY A 56 -2.77 -5.44 1.80
CA GLY A 56 -4.15 -5.73 2.17
C GLY A 56 -4.57 -5.00 3.44
N LEU A 57 -3.75 -5.05 4.49
CA LEU A 57 -3.99 -4.34 5.76
C LEU A 57 -3.91 -2.82 5.60
N LYS A 58 -2.93 -2.31 4.86
CA LYS A 58 -2.83 -0.87 4.53
C LYS A 58 -4.08 -0.40 3.79
N ASN A 59 -4.64 -1.20 2.88
CA ASN A 59 -5.87 -0.85 2.18
C ASN A 59 -7.07 -0.77 3.13
N ILE A 60 -7.14 -1.63 4.15
CA ILE A 60 -8.16 -1.49 5.20
C ILE A 60 -8.01 -0.13 5.87
N ALA A 61 -6.79 0.29 6.21
CA ALA A 61 -6.53 1.61 6.79
C ALA A 61 -6.99 2.74 5.86
N LEU A 62 -6.58 2.70 4.59
CA LEU A 62 -6.91 3.71 3.59
C LEU A 62 -8.41 3.78 3.30
N GLN A 63 -9.08 2.65 3.06
CA GLN A 63 -10.52 2.59 2.80
C GLN A 63 -11.36 3.12 3.96
N LYS A 64 -10.77 3.14 5.16
CA LYS A 64 -11.43 3.57 6.39
C LYS A 64 -10.89 4.89 6.92
N ASP A 65 -10.09 5.58 6.12
CA ASP A 65 -9.42 6.85 6.45
C ASP A 65 -8.71 6.82 7.81
N PHE A 66 -8.11 5.68 8.15
CA PHE A 66 -7.43 5.42 9.41
C PHE A 66 -5.92 5.31 9.20
N GLY A 67 -5.32 6.30 8.52
CA GLY A 67 -3.89 6.32 8.21
C GLY A 67 -3.48 5.40 7.05
N ASP A 68 -2.17 5.22 6.87
CA ASP A 68 -1.59 4.72 5.60
C ASP A 68 -0.56 3.58 5.79
N SER A 69 -0.64 2.84 6.89
CA SER A 69 0.26 1.73 7.21
C SER A 69 -0.49 0.41 7.46
N PRO A 70 0.17 -0.75 7.28
CA PRO A 70 -0.41 -2.05 7.65
C PRO A 70 -0.79 -2.13 9.14
N GLN A 71 0.03 -1.52 10.01
CA GLN A 71 -0.23 -1.46 11.44
C GLN A 71 -1.51 -0.68 11.75
N ASN A 72 -1.77 0.39 11.00
CA ASN A 72 -3.01 1.14 11.14
C ASN A 72 -4.24 0.30 10.73
N GLY A 73 -4.11 -0.56 9.72
CA GLY A 73 -5.18 -1.48 9.33
C GLY A 73 -5.52 -2.49 10.42
N LEU A 74 -4.49 -3.04 11.07
CA LEU A 74 -4.67 -3.92 12.24
C LEU A 74 -5.30 -3.17 13.40
N LEU A 75 -4.81 -1.97 13.73
CA LEU A 75 -5.37 -1.12 14.78
C LEU A 75 -6.84 -0.78 14.51
N TRP A 76 -7.20 -0.52 13.25
CA TRP A 76 -8.58 -0.28 12.87
C TRP A 76 -9.46 -1.51 13.17
N LEU A 77 -9.04 -2.72 12.78
CA LEU A 77 -9.76 -3.97 13.05
C LEU A 77 -9.93 -4.21 14.57
N ILE A 78 -8.88 -3.94 15.35
CA ILE A 78 -8.90 -4.04 16.81
C ILE A 78 -9.85 -3.00 17.43
N SER A 79 -9.95 -1.80 16.86
CA SER A 79 -10.75 -0.69 17.41
C SER A 79 -12.27 -0.85 17.27
N LYS A 80 -12.74 -1.82 16.47
CA LYS A 80 -14.19 -1.99 16.21
C LYS A 80 -14.88 -2.81 17.28
N VAL A 81 -16.10 -2.40 17.62
CA VAL A 81 -16.99 -3.16 18.51
C VAL A 81 -17.82 -4.17 17.71
N GLU A 82 -18.03 -3.90 16.43
CA GLU A 82 -18.79 -4.75 15.52
C GLU A 82 -17.93 -5.92 15.01
N GLU A 83 -18.59 -7.04 14.71
CA GLU A 83 -17.90 -8.21 14.18
C GLU A 83 -17.68 -8.11 12.68
N TRP A 84 -16.41 -7.95 12.31
CA TRP A 84 -15.92 -8.02 10.94
C TRP A 84 -15.48 -9.45 10.57
N LEU A 85 -15.29 -9.68 9.27
CA LEU A 85 -14.70 -10.91 8.72
C LEU A 85 -13.44 -10.57 7.92
N LEU A 86 -12.33 -11.24 8.25
CA LEU A 86 -11.08 -11.18 7.50
C LEU A 86 -10.85 -12.51 6.79
N PHE A 87 -10.74 -12.48 5.47
CA PHE A 87 -10.44 -13.65 4.67
C PHE A 87 -9.00 -13.60 4.16
N PHE A 88 -8.16 -14.43 4.75
CA PHE A 88 -6.79 -14.70 4.30
C PHE A 88 -6.78 -15.85 3.29
N ASP A 89 -6.53 -15.52 2.02
CA ASP A 89 -6.49 -16.51 0.93
C ASP A 89 -5.03 -16.83 0.54
N ASN A 90 -4.72 -18.07 0.18
CA ASN A 90 -3.39 -18.52 -0.28
C ASN A 90 -2.26 -18.46 0.78
N ALA A 91 -2.54 -18.79 2.04
CA ALA A 91 -1.55 -18.78 3.13
C ALA A 91 -0.59 -19.98 3.07
N ASP A 92 0.09 -20.15 1.94
CA ASP A 92 0.83 -21.37 1.59
C ASP A 92 2.30 -21.37 2.06
N ASP A 93 2.92 -20.20 2.16
CA ASP A 93 4.36 -20.08 2.47
C ASP A 93 4.63 -20.40 3.96
N PRO A 94 5.41 -21.45 4.26
CA PRO A 94 5.73 -21.82 5.64
C PRO A 94 6.64 -20.81 6.36
N ASN A 95 7.30 -19.90 5.63
CA ASN A 95 8.18 -18.88 6.22
C ASN A 95 7.41 -17.66 6.71
N ILE A 96 6.13 -17.51 6.35
CA ILE A 96 5.30 -16.39 6.77
C ILE A 96 4.65 -16.72 8.12
N ASN A 97 4.99 -15.94 9.14
CA ASN A 97 4.33 -16.01 10.44
C ASN A 97 3.04 -15.19 10.42
N LEU A 98 1.91 -15.84 10.12
CA LEU A 98 0.62 -15.16 10.04
C LEU A 98 0.14 -14.58 11.38
N HIS A 99 0.71 -15.02 12.51
CA HIS A 99 0.39 -14.48 13.84
C HIS A 99 0.60 -12.97 13.93
N ASP A 100 1.66 -12.46 13.29
CA ASP A 100 2.03 -11.04 13.33
C ASP A 100 1.00 -10.15 12.61
N TYR A 101 0.14 -10.75 11.78
CA TYR A 101 -0.88 -10.08 10.98
C TYR A 101 -2.32 -10.43 11.41
N ILE A 102 -2.49 -11.27 12.43
CA ILE A 102 -3.81 -11.55 13.02
C ILE A 102 -4.11 -10.47 14.07
N PRO A 103 -5.24 -9.74 13.97
CA PRO A 103 -5.64 -8.74 14.97
C PRO A 103 -5.77 -9.37 16.36
N GLN A 104 -5.03 -8.86 17.33
CA GLN A 104 -5.05 -9.37 18.70
C GLN A 104 -6.25 -8.76 19.47
N CYS A 105 -7.43 -9.32 19.25
CA CYS A 105 -8.69 -8.90 19.89
C CYS A 105 -9.57 -10.11 20.24
N ASN A 106 -10.58 -9.89 21.09
CA ASN A 106 -11.54 -10.93 21.50
C ASN A 106 -12.83 -10.92 20.64
N HIS A 107 -12.81 -10.26 19.49
CA HIS A 107 -13.90 -10.19 18.53
C HIS A 107 -13.38 -10.36 17.10
N GLY A 108 -14.30 -10.46 16.15
CA GLY A 108 -13.98 -10.62 14.74
C GLY A 108 -13.80 -12.08 14.33
N ASN A 109 -13.87 -12.30 13.02
CA ASN A 109 -13.90 -13.63 12.42
C ASN A 109 -12.84 -13.71 11.34
N ILE A 110 -12.13 -14.84 11.25
CA ILE A 110 -11.05 -15.04 10.29
C ILE A 110 -11.25 -16.37 9.56
N ILE A 111 -11.21 -16.33 8.24
CA ILE A 111 -11.12 -17.53 7.39
C ILE A 111 -9.72 -17.55 6.78
N ILE A 112 -9.07 -18.71 6.82
CA ILE A 112 -7.77 -18.94 6.20
C ILE A 112 -7.90 -20.09 5.20
N THR A 113 -7.44 -19.92 3.96
CA THR A 113 -7.27 -21.02 3.01
C THR A 113 -5.79 -21.30 2.77
N SER A 114 -5.39 -22.56 2.79
CA SER A 114 -3.97 -22.92 2.63
C SER A 114 -3.75 -24.34 2.10
N ARG A 115 -2.63 -24.57 1.40
CA ARG A 115 -2.05 -25.89 1.14
C ARG A 115 -1.17 -26.38 2.28
N ASN A 116 -0.70 -25.47 3.13
CA ASN A 116 0.13 -25.76 4.28
C ASN A 116 -0.75 -26.20 5.47
N PRO A 117 -0.73 -27.48 5.88
CA PRO A 117 -1.51 -27.94 7.02
C PRO A 117 -1.09 -27.28 8.34
N GLY A 118 0.13 -26.72 8.41
CA GLY A 118 0.62 -25.99 9.57
C GLY A 118 -0.22 -24.76 9.94
N MET A 119 -1.00 -24.20 9.00
CA MET A 119 -1.93 -23.11 9.30
C MET A 119 -3.02 -23.49 10.29
N CYS A 120 -3.30 -24.79 10.48
CA CYS A 120 -4.26 -25.27 11.47
C CYS A 120 -3.87 -24.90 12.91
N ALA A 121 -2.60 -24.58 13.17
CA ALA A 121 -2.13 -24.13 14.48
C ALA A 121 -2.78 -22.82 14.95
N TYR A 122 -3.25 -21.98 14.02
CA TYR A 122 -3.92 -20.71 14.33
C TYR A 122 -5.44 -20.87 14.56
N ALA A 123 -6.02 -22.00 14.21
CA ALA A 123 -7.48 -22.16 14.15
C ALA A 123 -8.07 -22.87 15.37
N GLY A 124 -9.20 -22.36 15.86
CA GLY A 124 -10.06 -23.08 16.81
C GLY A 124 -10.87 -24.21 16.15
N SER A 125 -11.01 -24.17 14.82
CA SER A 125 -11.65 -25.23 14.03
C SER A 125 -11.10 -25.24 12.60
N ASN A 126 -10.95 -26.43 12.01
CA ASN A 126 -10.42 -26.56 10.65
C ASN A 126 -11.16 -27.65 9.86
N SER A 127 -10.94 -27.68 8.55
CA SER A 127 -11.40 -28.76 7.69
C SER A 127 -10.41 -29.04 6.57
N LEU A 128 -10.15 -30.32 6.37
CA LEU A 128 -9.46 -30.82 5.18
C LEU A 128 -10.45 -30.85 4.01
N VAL A 129 -10.19 -30.05 2.99
CA VAL A 129 -10.93 -30.09 1.72
C VAL A 129 -10.27 -31.14 0.83
N SER A 130 -10.94 -32.28 0.70
CA SER A 130 -10.55 -33.40 -0.15
C SER A 130 -11.16 -33.28 -1.55
N ASP A 131 -11.02 -34.36 -2.34
CA ASP A 131 -11.62 -34.49 -3.67
C ASP A 131 -13.15 -34.35 -3.62
N MET A 132 -13.74 -33.95 -4.75
CA MET A 132 -15.18 -33.74 -4.87
C MET A 132 -15.91 -35.07 -4.98
N GLU A 133 -17.09 -35.19 -4.37
CA GLU A 133 -17.96 -36.35 -4.56
C GLU A 133 -18.37 -36.50 -6.04
N GLU A 134 -18.56 -37.73 -6.51
CA GLU A 134 -18.76 -38.02 -7.94
C GLU A 134 -20.00 -37.31 -8.51
N GLU A 135 -21.10 -37.29 -7.77
CA GLU A 135 -22.34 -36.63 -8.18
C GLU A 135 -22.17 -35.11 -8.34
N ASP A 136 -21.52 -34.46 -7.37
CA ASP A 136 -21.22 -33.02 -7.40
C ASP A 136 -20.23 -32.69 -8.53
N ALA A 137 -19.26 -33.57 -8.76
CA ALA A 137 -18.26 -33.42 -9.82
C ALA A 137 -18.87 -33.55 -11.22
N VAL A 138 -19.81 -34.48 -11.43
CA VAL A 138 -20.59 -34.60 -12.66
C VAL A 138 -21.46 -33.37 -12.87
N ALA A 139 -22.16 -32.91 -11.82
CA ALA A 139 -22.96 -31.70 -11.89
C ALA A 139 -22.12 -30.46 -12.23
N LEU A 140 -20.93 -30.34 -11.65
CA LEU A 140 -19.97 -29.27 -11.94
C LEU A 140 -19.48 -29.32 -13.40
N LEU A 141 -19.13 -30.51 -13.91
CA LEU A 141 -18.69 -30.68 -15.29
C LEU A 141 -19.77 -30.24 -16.27
N LEU A 142 -21.00 -30.75 -16.10
CA LEU A 142 -22.13 -30.43 -16.98
C LEU A 142 -22.49 -28.95 -16.93
N LYS A 143 -22.45 -28.35 -15.74
CA LYS A 143 -22.65 -26.91 -15.54
C LYS A 143 -21.61 -26.09 -16.29
N SER A 144 -20.32 -26.41 -16.13
CA SER A 144 -19.22 -25.71 -16.80
C SER A 144 -19.22 -25.95 -18.32
N ALA A 145 -19.65 -27.13 -18.77
CA ALA A 145 -19.82 -27.49 -20.18
C ALA A 145 -21.05 -26.85 -20.85
N LEU A 146 -21.89 -26.13 -20.09
CA LEU A 146 -23.19 -25.61 -20.52
C LEU A 146 -24.11 -26.70 -21.12
N GLN A 147 -24.02 -27.91 -20.57
CA GLN A 147 -24.81 -29.07 -20.99
C GLN A 147 -25.99 -29.31 -20.04
N LYS A 148 -27.11 -29.77 -20.60
CA LYS A 148 -28.26 -30.16 -19.78
C LYS A 148 -28.01 -31.55 -19.17
N ALA A 149 -28.35 -31.68 -17.89
CA ALA A 149 -28.38 -32.95 -17.19
C ALA A 149 -29.43 -33.88 -17.82
N ARG A 150 -28.95 -34.99 -18.39
CA ARG A 150 -29.73 -36.09 -18.96
C ARG A 150 -28.96 -37.37 -18.67
N VAL A 151 -29.67 -38.49 -18.58
CA VAL A 151 -29.06 -39.80 -18.29
C VAL A 151 -27.84 -40.12 -19.19
N CYS A 152 -27.94 -39.84 -20.49
CA CYS A 152 -26.83 -40.06 -21.42
C CYS A 152 -25.64 -39.11 -21.23
N THR A 153 -25.89 -37.83 -20.91
CA THR A 153 -24.81 -36.85 -20.70
C THR A 153 -24.15 -37.02 -19.34
N GLU A 154 -24.91 -37.45 -18.32
CA GLU A 154 -24.41 -37.79 -16.98
C GLU A 154 -23.48 -39.01 -17.01
N GLN A 155 -23.81 -40.04 -17.80
CA GLN A 155 -22.95 -41.22 -17.96
C GLN A 155 -21.58 -40.86 -18.57
N ILE A 156 -21.57 -40.07 -19.65
CA ILE A 156 -20.32 -39.61 -20.29
C ILE A 156 -19.55 -38.69 -19.34
N ALA A 157 -20.25 -37.79 -18.65
CA ALA A 157 -19.64 -36.90 -17.67
C ALA A 157 -18.99 -37.66 -16.51
N ALA A 158 -19.60 -38.74 -16.02
CA ALA A 158 -19.03 -39.59 -14.96
C ALA A 158 -17.70 -40.23 -15.39
N GLU A 159 -17.61 -40.74 -16.63
CA GLU A 159 -16.36 -41.29 -17.15
C GLU A 159 -15.25 -40.22 -17.24
N ILE A 160 -15.60 -39.01 -17.68
CA ILE A 160 -14.67 -37.88 -17.76
C ILE A 160 -14.20 -37.47 -16.36
N VAL A 161 -15.13 -37.25 -15.43
CA VAL A 161 -14.85 -36.85 -14.05
C VAL A 161 -13.93 -37.87 -13.35
N LYS A 162 -14.18 -39.17 -13.58
CA LYS A 162 -13.34 -40.25 -13.06
C LYS A 162 -11.92 -40.20 -13.62
N ALA A 163 -11.76 -39.95 -14.92
CA ALA A 163 -10.46 -39.76 -15.55
C ALA A 163 -9.74 -38.48 -15.08
N LEU A 164 -10.49 -37.48 -14.61
CA LEU A 164 -10.00 -36.25 -14.00
C LEU A 164 -9.82 -36.35 -12.48
N HIS A 165 -9.96 -37.55 -11.91
CA HIS A 165 -9.77 -37.83 -10.49
C HIS A 165 -10.64 -36.96 -9.58
N HIS A 166 -11.82 -36.54 -10.03
CA HIS A 166 -12.75 -35.71 -9.27
C HIS A 166 -12.17 -34.35 -8.81
N LEU A 167 -11.13 -33.87 -9.51
CA LEU A 167 -10.46 -32.62 -9.16
C LEU A 167 -11.25 -31.41 -9.63
N PRO A 168 -11.76 -30.53 -8.74
CA PRO A 168 -12.64 -29.42 -9.09
C PRO A 168 -12.06 -28.53 -10.20
N LEU A 169 -10.78 -28.19 -10.09
CA LEU A 169 -10.10 -27.35 -11.06
C LEU A 169 -9.99 -28.03 -12.43
N ALA A 170 -9.60 -29.31 -12.49
CA ALA A 170 -9.54 -30.05 -13.77
C ALA A 170 -10.93 -30.17 -14.42
N ILE A 171 -11.97 -30.38 -13.60
CA ILE A 171 -13.36 -30.48 -14.05
C ILE A 171 -13.85 -29.16 -14.64
N VAL A 172 -13.60 -28.03 -13.98
CA VAL A 172 -13.99 -26.71 -14.50
C VAL A 172 -13.31 -26.43 -15.84
N GLN A 173 -12.01 -26.75 -15.95
CA GLN A 173 -11.22 -26.56 -17.18
C GLN A 173 -11.71 -27.48 -18.30
N ALA A 174 -11.96 -28.75 -17.99
CA ALA A 174 -12.55 -29.69 -18.94
C ALA A 174 -13.92 -29.23 -19.42
N GLY A 175 -14.79 -28.79 -18.51
CA GLY A 175 -16.09 -28.24 -18.85
C GLY A 175 -15.99 -27.01 -19.73
N ALA A 176 -15.10 -26.08 -19.42
CA ALA A 176 -14.82 -24.89 -20.23
C ALA A 176 -14.37 -25.27 -21.65
N PHE A 177 -13.44 -26.22 -21.79
CA PHE A 177 -13.02 -26.77 -23.08
C PHE A 177 -14.17 -27.42 -23.84
N ILE A 178 -14.98 -28.25 -23.18
CA ILE A 178 -16.12 -28.95 -23.79
C ILE A 178 -17.17 -27.95 -24.28
N SER A 179 -17.44 -26.90 -23.51
CA SER A 179 -18.35 -25.81 -23.89
C SER A 179 -17.91 -25.14 -25.18
N LYS A 180 -16.61 -24.84 -25.32
CA LYS A 180 -16.04 -24.20 -26.52
C LYS A 180 -15.97 -25.13 -27.73
N SER A 181 -15.46 -26.35 -27.54
CA SER A 181 -15.33 -27.35 -28.60
C SER A 181 -16.66 -28.00 -28.99
N ARG A 182 -17.69 -27.85 -28.14
CA ARG A 182 -19.00 -28.53 -28.23
C ARG A 182 -18.89 -30.06 -28.37
N ASN A 183 -17.88 -30.65 -27.73
CA ASN A 183 -17.52 -32.05 -27.91
C ASN A 183 -17.41 -32.80 -26.57
N LEU A 184 -18.55 -33.10 -25.97
CA LEU A 184 -18.60 -33.89 -24.73
C LEU A 184 -18.17 -35.35 -25.00
N ASP A 185 -18.74 -35.96 -26.04
CA ASP A 185 -18.55 -37.39 -26.37
C ASP A 185 -17.10 -37.72 -26.75
N GLY A 186 -16.40 -36.81 -27.43
CA GLY A 186 -15.02 -37.01 -27.86
C GLY A 186 -13.95 -36.54 -26.87
N TYR A 187 -14.34 -35.88 -25.77
CA TYR A 187 -13.38 -35.27 -24.84
C TYR A 187 -12.43 -36.30 -24.23
N LEU A 188 -12.94 -37.43 -23.73
CA LEU A 188 -12.13 -38.42 -23.03
C LEU A 188 -11.05 -39.04 -23.94
N ALA A 189 -11.37 -39.24 -25.22
CA ALA A 189 -10.41 -39.73 -26.21
C ALA A 189 -9.28 -38.72 -26.48
N LEU A 190 -9.64 -37.42 -26.61
CA LEU A 190 -8.67 -36.33 -26.77
C LEU A 190 -7.79 -36.17 -25.53
N TYR A 191 -8.38 -36.27 -24.34
CA TYR A 191 -7.67 -36.21 -23.07
C TYR A 191 -6.65 -37.32 -22.95
N THR A 192 -7.05 -38.58 -23.20
CA THR A 192 -6.16 -39.74 -23.11
C THR A 192 -4.98 -39.63 -24.08
N LYS A 193 -5.24 -39.16 -25.31
CA LYS A 193 -4.18 -38.94 -26.32
C LYS A 193 -3.18 -37.86 -25.88
N ASN A 194 -3.65 -36.74 -25.35
CA ASN A 194 -2.78 -35.66 -24.89
C ASN A 194 -2.03 -36.01 -23.61
N GLN A 195 -2.64 -36.78 -22.72
CA GLN A 195 -1.99 -37.29 -21.52
C GLN A 195 -0.79 -38.19 -21.89
N ALA A 196 -0.98 -39.11 -22.85
CA ALA A 196 0.10 -39.96 -23.35
C ALA A 196 1.23 -39.14 -24.01
N ARG A 197 0.88 -38.10 -24.78
CA ARG A 197 1.84 -37.18 -25.40
C ARG A 197 2.70 -36.48 -24.33
N LEU A 198 2.07 -35.87 -23.32
CA LEU A 198 2.76 -35.16 -22.24
C LEU A 198 3.65 -36.09 -21.39
N LEU A 199 3.23 -37.33 -21.13
CA LEU A 199 4.02 -38.35 -20.43
C LEU A 199 5.25 -38.80 -21.25
N SER A 200 5.20 -38.71 -22.57
CA SER A 200 6.32 -39.06 -23.46
C SER A 200 7.32 -37.91 -23.65
N GLU A 201 6.85 -36.66 -23.63
CA GLU A 201 7.67 -35.47 -23.84
C GLU A 201 8.35 -34.99 -22.54
N ARG A 202 7.76 -35.25 -21.37
CA ARG A 202 8.28 -34.83 -20.07
C ARG A 202 8.49 -36.06 -19.20
N SER A 203 9.67 -36.20 -18.58
CA SER A 203 10.00 -37.37 -17.77
C SER A 203 8.92 -37.61 -16.69
N ALA A 204 8.34 -38.82 -16.69
CA ALA A 204 7.27 -39.24 -15.78
C ALA A 204 7.65 -39.22 -14.28
N GLN A 205 8.90 -38.88 -13.96
CA GLN A 205 9.42 -38.78 -12.59
C GLN A 205 9.34 -37.36 -12.00
N ALA A 206 9.02 -36.34 -12.81
CA ALA A 206 9.08 -34.93 -12.39
C ALA A 206 7.79 -34.37 -11.79
N TYR A 207 6.63 -35.02 -11.99
CA TYR A 207 5.33 -34.51 -11.55
C TYR A 207 4.50 -35.59 -10.88
N ASP A 208 3.79 -35.22 -9.81
CA ASP A 208 2.80 -36.09 -9.20
C ASP A 208 1.60 -36.33 -10.14
N ARG A 209 0.89 -37.44 -9.98
CA ARG A 209 -0.28 -37.84 -10.78
C ARG A 209 -1.35 -36.74 -10.83
N TYR A 210 -1.51 -35.99 -9.74
CA TYR A 210 -2.36 -34.80 -9.67
C TYR A 210 -1.98 -33.75 -10.73
N ALA A 211 -0.70 -33.39 -10.82
CA ALA A 211 -0.21 -32.36 -11.74
C ALA A 211 -0.40 -32.80 -13.19
N HIS A 212 -0.20 -34.07 -13.52
CA HIS A 212 -0.41 -34.59 -14.88
C HIS A 212 -1.84 -34.43 -15.38
N THR A 213 -2.84 -34.74 -14.55
CA THR A 213 -4.26 -34.62 -14.90
C THR A 213 -4.61 -33.17 -15.21
N VAL A 214 -4.25 -32.26 -14.29
CA VAL A 214 -4.58 -30.84 -14.44
C VAL A 214 -3.80 -30.22 -15.61
N TYR A 215 -2.51 -30.53 -15.76
CA TYR A 215 -1.67 -30.00 -16.84
C TYR A 215 -2.17 -30.43 -18.22
N THR A 216 -2.69 -31.66 -18.34
CA THR A 216 -3.28 -32.14 -19.59
C THR A 216 -4.48 -31.30 -19.99
N THR A 217 -5.38 -30.97 -19.05
CA THR A 217 -6.54 -30.12 -19.34
C THR A 217 -6.16 -28.70 -19.76
N TRP A 218 -5.12 -28.11 -19.15
CA TRP A 218 -4.62 -26.79 -19.53
C TRP A 218 -3.92 -26.81 -20.88
N GLN A 219 -3.07 -27.81 -21.13
CA GLN A 219 -2.38 -27.95 -22.42
C GLN A 219 -3.39 -28.09 -23.57
N MET A 220 -4.42 -28.91 -23.38
CA MET A 220 -5.48 -29.05 -24.39
C MET A 220 -6.17 -27.73 -24.69
N SER A 221 -6.47 -26.92 -23.67
CA SER A 221 -7.12 -25.62 -23.84
C SER A 221 -6.18 -24.59 -24.48
N PHE A 222 -4.91 -24.60 -24.08
CA PHE A 222 -3.87 -23.75 -24.64
C PHE A 222 -3.58 -24.05 -26.11
N ASP A 223 -3.57 -25.33 -26.50
CA ASP A 223 -3.37 -25.76 -27.89
C ASP A 223 -4.52 -25.29 -28.83
N GLN A 224 -5.63 -24.77 -28.29
CA GLN A 224 -6.71 -24.17 -29.08
C GLN A 224 -6.55 -22.65 -29.28
N LEU A 225 -5.63 -22.00 -28.58
CA LEU A 225 -5.47 -20.55 -28.61
C LEU A 225 -4.75 -20.09 -29.89
N THR A 226 -5.16 -18.96 -30.43
CA THR A 226 -4.42 -18.23 -31.45
C THR A 226 -3.05 -17.79 -30.91
N PRO A 227 -2.06 -17.54 -31.79
CA PRO A 227 -0.73 -17.11 -31.35
C PRO A 227 -0.75 -15.87 -30.42
N PRO A 228 -1.54 -14.80 -30.67
CA PRO A 228 -1.61 -13.66 -29.76
C PRO A 228 -2.18 -14.01 -28.37
N ALA A 229 -3.23 -14.82 -28.31
CA ALA A 229 -3.85 -15.26 -27.06
C ALA A 229 -2.92 -16.17 -26.24
N ALA A 230 -2.25 -17.12 -26.90
CA ALA A 230 -1.25 -18.00 -26.30
C ALA A 230 -0.05 -17.19 -25.76
N MET A 231 0.46 -16.27 -26.57
CA MET A 231 1.56 -15.37 -26.23
C MET A 231 1.21 -14.49 -25.02
N PHE A 232 0.00 -13.91 -24.99
CA PHE A 232 -0.49 -13.11 -23.87
C PHE A 232 -0.44 -13.89 -22.55
N LEU A 233 -1.00 -15.10 -22.53
CA LEU A 233 -1.01 -15.93 -21.32
C LEU A 233 0.40 -16.30 -20.84
N GLN A 234 1.29 -16.68 -21.77
CA GLN A 234 2.67 -17.05 -21.44
C GLN A 234 3.49 -15.87 -20.91
N HIS A 235 3.38 -14.69 -21.52
CA HIS A 235 4.07 -13.48 -21.05
C HIS A 235 3.51 -12.99 -19.73
N CYS A 236 2.19 -12.90 -19.59
CA CYS A 236 1.55 -12.52 -18.32
C CYS A 236 1.88 -13.48 -17.17
N SER A 237 2.30 -14.71 -17.48
CA SER A 237 2.82 -15.60 -16.45
C SER A 237 4.07 -15.02 -15.76
N PHE A 238 4.84 -14.10 -16.34
CA PHE A 238 5.99 -13.44 -15.69
C PHE A 238 5.63 -12.15 -14.95
N LEU A 239 4.37 -11.74 -14.99
CA LEU A 239 3.80 -10.79 -14.05
C LEU A 239 3.24 -11.53 -12.84
N HIS A 240 3.05 -10.83 -11.72
CA HIS A 240 2.27 -11.34 -10.60
C HIS A 240 0.91 -11.88 -11.10
N TYR A 241 0.45 -13.01 -10.56
CA TYR A 241 -0.73 -13.74 -11.06
C TYR A 241 -2.06 -12.98 -10.87
N ASN A 242 -2.04 -11.86 -10.16
CA ASN A 242 -3.18 -11.00 -9.89
C ASN A 242 -2.77 -9.55 -10.16
N GLY A 243 -3.75 -8.68 -10.44
CA GLY A 243 -3.52 -7.26 -10.69
C GLY A 243 -3.10 -6.91 -12.13
N ILE A 244 -3.16 -7.85 -13.07
CA ILE A 244 -2.73 -7.62 -14.46
C ILE A 244 -3.74 -6.70 -15.15
N SER A 245 -3.39 -5.45 -15.40
CA SER A 245 -4.26 -4.49 -16.10
C SER A 245 -3.84 -4.26 -17.55
N GLU A 246 -4.80 -3.84 -18.38
CA GLU A 246 -4.52 -3.37 -19.75
C GLU A 246 -3.59 -2.14 -19.74
N GLU A 247 -3.72 -1.30 -18.72
CA GLU A 247 -2.94 -0.06 -18.55
C GLU A 247 -1.43 -0.32 -18.55
N ILE A 248 -0.96 -1.41 -17.94
CA ILE A 248 0.47 -1.80 -17.97
C ILE A 248 0.98 -1.84 -19.42
N PHE A 249 0.21 -2.40 -20.34
CA PHE A 249 0.62 -2.56 -21.72
C PHE A 249 0.38 -1.29 -22.55
N SER A 250 -0.76 -0.63 -22.34
CA SER A 250 -1.13 0.60 -23.04
C SER A 250 -0.20 1.79 -22.74
N TYR A 251 0.31 1.88 -21.50
CA TYR A 251 1.32 2.89 -21.17
C TYR A 251 2.69 2.52 -21.71
N ALA A 252 3.08 1.25 -21.61
CA ALA A 252 4.35 0.79 -22.18
C ALA A 252 4.45 1.05 -23.70
N SER A 253 3.34 0.93 -24.45
CA SER A 253 3.32 1.19 -25.89
C SER A 253 3.52 2.66 -26.28
N LYS A 254 3.41 3.59 -25.33
CA LYS A 254 3.56 5.05 -25.56
C LYS A 254 4.97 5.56 -25.25
N TYR A 255 5.86 4.68 -24.83
CA TYR A 255 7.22 5.01 -24.41
C TYR A 255 8.03 5.75 -25.50
N GLN A 256 8.62 6.90 -25.15
CA GLN A 256 9.18 7.87 -26.10
C GLN A 256 10.71 7.77 -26.35
N PHE A 257 11.35 6.63 -26.05
CA PHE A 257 12.79 6.36 -26.22
C PHE A 257 13.73 7.57 -26.00
N PRO A 258 13.83 8.08 -24.75
CA PRO A 258 14.80 9.14 -24.42
C PRO A 258 16.24 8.72 -24.73
N SER A 259 17.11 9.69 -25.04
CA SER A 259 18.52 9.44 -25.41
C SER A 259 19.34 8.67 -24.37
N ASP A 260 18.95 8.77 -23.10
CA ASP A 260 19.66 8.18 -21.97
C ASP A 260 19.02 6.87 -21.49
N SER A 261 18.09 6.34 -22.28
CA SER A 261 17.34 5.12 -21.99
C SER A 261 17.59 4.07 -23.08
N PRO A 262 17.15 2.81 -22.89
CA PRO A 262 17.38 1.76 -23.87
C PRO A 262 16.82 2.15 -25.25
N SER A 263 17.62 1.91 -26.27
CA SER A 263 17.25 2.10 -27.67
C SER A 263 16.13 1.14 -28.09
N GLU A 264 15.48 1.45 -29.21
CA GLU A 264 14.48 0.57 -29.83
C GLU A 264 15.06 -0.82 -30.13
N GLU A 265 16.33 -0.89 -30.54
CA GLU A 265 17.04 -2.16 -30.78
C GLU A 265 17.22 -2.99 -29.51
N GLU A 266 17.55 -2.33 -28.38
CA GLU A 266 17.68 -3.01 -27.08
C GLU A 266 16.32 -3.50 -26.54
N LEU A 267 15.22 -2.89 -26.98
CA LEU A 267 13.85 -3.21 -26.56
C LEU A 267 13.07 -4.01 -27.61
N GLN A 268 13.75 -4.64 -28.57
CA GLN A 268 13.11 -5.37 -29.67
C GLN A 268 12.09 -6.42 -29.19
N GLU A 269 12.44 -7.27 -28.21
CA GLU A 269 11.53 -8.31 -27.69
C GLU A 269 10.27 -7.71 -27.01
N PRO A 270 10.37 -6.72 -26.09
CA PRO A 270 9.22 -5.96 -25.58
C PRO A 270 8.32 -5.37 -26.66
N LEU A 271 8.92 -4.75 -27.68
CA LEU A 271 8.19 -4.06 -28.74
C LEU A 271 7.51 -5.05 -29.69
N GLU A 272 8.14 -6.17 -29.99
CA GLU A 272 7.52 -7.26 -30.75
C GLU A 272 6.28 -7.79 -30.02
N PHE A 273 6.35 -7.99 -28.71
CA PHE A 273 5.17 -8.37 -27.92
C PHE A 273 4.05 -7.31 -28.04
N LEU A 274 4.36 -6.04 -27.80
CA LEU A 274 3.38 -4.94 -27.85
C LEU A 274 2.78 -4.76 -29.26
N SER A 275 3.54 -5.03 -30.31
CA SER A 275 3.12 -4.86 -31.71
C SER A 275 1.88 -5.70 -32.09
N HIS A 276 1.60 -6.78 -31.35
CA HIS A 276 0.41 -7.61 -31.56
C HIS A 276 -0.89 -6.90 -31.12
N PHE A 277 -0.78 -5.85 -30.32
CA PHE A 277 -1.89 -5.15 -29.68
C PHE A 277 -1.96 -3.66 -30.04
N VAL A 278 -1.18 -3.21 -31.02
CA VAL A 278 -1.28 -1.85 -31.58
C VAL A 278 -1.97 -1.88 -32.94
N ASP A 279 -2.59 -0.78 -33.32
CA ASP A 279 -3.21 -0.59 -34.62
C ASP A 279 -2.17 -0.29 -35.71
N PRO A 280 -2.55 -0.17 -37.01
CA PRO A 280 -1.61 0.16 -38.08
C PRO A 280 -0.92 1.54 -37.96
N THR A 281 -1.42 2.42 -37.09
CA THR A 281 -0.81 3.73 -36.79
C THR A 281 0.22 3.65 -35.67
N GLY A 282 0.29 2.52 -34.96
CA GLY A 282 1.16 2.30 -33.82
C GLY A 282 0.53 2.69 -32.48
N GLU A 283 -0.75 3.06 -32.46
CA GLU A 283 -1.47 3.36 -31.23
C GLU A 283 -2.03 2.08 -30.58
N TRP A 284 -2.12 2.06 -29.25
CA TRP A 284 -2.67 0.92 -28.51
C TRP A 284 -4.11 0.61 -28.94
N ASP A 285 -4.35 -0.63 -29.35
CA ASP A 285 -5.65 -1.13 -29.80
C ASP A 285 -6.29 -2.01 -28.72
N SER A 286 -7.13 -1.38 -27.90
CA SER A 286 -7.90 -2.05 -26.85
C SER A 286 -8.80 -3.18 -27.39
N LEU A 287 -9.21 -3.14 -28.67
CA LEU A 287 -10.03 -4.22 -29.25
C LEU A 287 -9.19 -5.47 -29.48
N LYS A 288 -7.96 -5.34 -30.00
CA LYS A 288 -7.05 -6.50 -30.16
C LYS A 288 -6.68 -7.13 -28.82
N PHE A 289 -6.41 -6.30 -27.81
CA PHE A 289 -6.18 -6.77 -26.46
C PHE A 289 -7.40 -7.53 -25.89
N LEU A 290 -8.59 -6.96 -26.09
CA LEU A 290 -9.84 -7.57 -25.68
C LEU A 290 -10.13 -8.87 -26.45
N GLU A 291 -9.80 -8.97 -27.73
CA GLU A 291 -9.93 -10.18 -28.53
C GLU A 291 -9.07 -11.31 -27.98
N ALA A 292 -7.79 -11.04 -27.70
CA ALA A 292 -6.89 -12.03 -27.12
C ALA A 292 -7.36 -12.49 -25.73
N THR A 293 -7.73 -11.56 -24.85
CA THR A 293 -8.21 -11.91 -23.50
C THR A 293 -9.57 -12.63 -23.53
N ASN A 294 -10.50 -12.24 -24.41
CA ASN A 294 -11.78 -12.94 -24.61
C ASN A 294 -11.64 -14.32 -25.24
N GLU A 295 -10.50 -14.62 -25.86
CA GLU A 295 -10.19 -15.96 -26.34
C GLU A 295 -9.72 -16.87 -25.20
N VAL A 296 -8.88 -16.35 -24.30
CA VAL A 296 -8.31 -17.11 -23.18
C VAL A 296 -9.32 -17.32 -22.04
N GLN A 297 -10.09 -16.29 -21.70
CA GLN A 297 -10.97 -16.28 -20.53
C GLN A 297 -12.03 -17.40 -20.53
N PRO A 298 -12.71 -17.74 -21.65
CA PRO A 298 -13.73 -18.78 -21.64
C PRO A 298 -13.20 -20.18 -21.38
N TYR A 299 -11.90 -20.43 -21.56
CA TYR A 299 -11.25 -21.68 -21.14
C TYR A 299 -10.98 -21.72 -19.63
N SER A 300 -11.31 -20.67 -18.88
CA SER A 300 -11.01 -20.50 -17.45
C SER A 300 -9.51 -20.47 -17.14
N LEU A 301 -8.66 -20.15 -18.12
CA LEU A 301 -7.21 -19.98 -17.93
C LEU A 301 -6.88 -18.65 -17.25
N ILE A 302 -7.71 -17.63 -17.47
CA ILE A 302 -7.69 -16.33 -16.79
C ILE A 302 -9.09 -15.98 -16.28
N SER A 303 -9.15 -15.07 -15.32
CA SER A 303 -10.39 -14.45 -14.85
C SER A 303 -10.27 -12.94 -14.84
N PHE A 304 -11.39 -12.24 -15.00
CA PHE A 304 -11.45 -10.78 -15.06
C PHE A 304 -12.34 -10.25 -13.95
N ASP A 305 -11.81 -9.33 -13.14
CA ASP A 305 -12.54 -8.57 -12.15
C ASP A 305 -13.02 -7.25 -12.78
N ALA A 306 -14.32 -7.15 -13.02
CA ALA A 306 -14.91 -5.99 -13.70
C ALA A 306 -14.93 -4.71 -12.83
N GLU A 307 -14.92 -4.83 -11.49
CA GLU A 307 -14.90 -3.69 -10.59
C GLU A 307 -13.51 -3.06 -10.57
N LYS A 308 -12.47 -3.91 -10.47
CA LYS A 308 -11.07 -3.47 -10.42
C LYS A 308 -10.43 -3.30 -11.79
N LYS A 309 -11.08 -3.78 -12.86
CA LYS A 309 -10.55 -3.83 -14.23
C LYS A 309 -9.20 -4.53 -14.34
N VAL A 310 -9.03 -5.61 -13.59
CA VAL A 310 -7.79 -6.42 -13.60
C VAL A 310 -8.07 -7.87 -13.94
N PHE A 311 -7.09 -8.48 -14.60
CA PHE A 311 -7.05 -9.91 -14.85
C PHE A 311 -6.26 -10.62 -13.75
N SER A 312 -6.64 -11.87 -13.51
CA SER A 312 -5.87 -12.80 -12.70
C SER A 312 -5.75 -14.15 -13.38
N ILE A 313 -4.60 -14.78 -13.20
CA ILE A 313 -4.27 -16.12 -13.61
C ILE A 313 -4.31 -16.98 -12.34
N HIS A 314 -4.99 -18.12 -12.38
CA HIS A 314 -4.98 -19.01 -11.21
C HIS A 314 -3.53 -19.44 -10.89
N PRO A 315 -3.05 -19.42 -9.63
CA PRO A 315 -1.63 -19.67 -9.30
C PRO A 315 -1.05 -20.97 -9.87
N LEU A 316 -1.86 -22.02 -9.98
CA LEU A 316 -1.43 -23.26 -10.63
C LEU A 316 -1.33 -23.17 -12.16
N VAL A 317 -2.25 -22.46 -12.82
CA VAL A 317 -2.17 -22.19 -14.29
C VAL A 317 -0.95 -21.33 -14.57
N HIS A 318 -0.72 -20.34 -13.71
CA HIS A 318 0.42 -19.44 -13.75
C HIS A 318 1.75 -20.18 -13.64
N SER A 319 1.89 -21.05 -12.64
CA SER A 319 3.06 -21.89 -12.46
C SER A 319 3.26 -22.88 -13.61
N TRP A 320 2.18 -23.50 -14.10
CA TRP A 320 2.22 -24.39 -15.25
C TRP A 320 2.70 -23.67 -16.51
N SER A 321 2.11 -22.52 -16.83
CA SER A 321 2.45 -21.73 -18.02
C SER A 321 3.93 -21.36 -18.02
N ARG A 322 4.46 -20.83 -16.92
CA ARG A 322 5.91 -20.59 -16.75
C ARG A 322 6.74 -21.85 -16.95
N GLY A 323 6.34 -22.95 -16.31
CA GLY A 323 7.04 -24.23 -16.35
C GLY A 323 7.06 -24.90 -17.72
N THR A 324 6.22 -24.43 -18.67
CA THR A 324 6.23 -24.91 -20.05
C THR A 324 7.24 -24.21 -20.95
N ILE A 325 7.81 -23.09 -20.49
CA ILE A 325 8.67 -22.23 -21.31
C ILE A 325 10.13 -22.67 -21.16
N GLN A 326 10.76 -22.99 -22.28
CA GLN A 326 12.15 -23.46 -22.30
C GLN A 326 13.17 -22.35 -21.96
N ASN A 327 12.93 -21.13 -22.46
CA ASN A 327 13.81 -19.98 -22.22
C ASN A 327 13.05 -18.88 -21.45
N PRO A 328 12.92 -18.98 -20.12
CA PRO A 328 12.18 -18.00 -19.34
C PRO A 328 12.85 -16.62 -19.28
N LYS A 329 14.14 -16.51 -19.60
CA LYS A 329 14.89 -15.25 -19.48
C LYS A 329 14.39 -14.16 -20.44
N GLY A 330 14.02 -14.53 -21.67
CA GLY A 330 13.43 -13.59 -22.63
C GLY A 330 12.12 -13.03 -22.11
N TYR A 331 11.20 -13.90 -21.69
CA TYR A 331 9.92 -13.48 -21.12
C TYR A 331 10.05 -12.61 -19.86
N MET A 332 11.00 -12.94 -18.97
CA MET A 332 11.35 -12.10 -17.83
C MET A 332 11.79 -10.71 -18.29
N PHE A 333 12.72 -10.64 -19.26
CA PHE A 333 13.19 -9.39 -19.83
C PHE A 333 12.05 -8.59 -20.48
N THR A 334 11.23 -9.22 -21.32
CA THR A 334 10.08 -8.60 -22.00
C THR A 334 9.13 -7.97 -20.99
N MET A 335 8.66 -8.73 -19.99
CA MET A 335 7.70 -8.22 -19.01
C MET A 335 8.31 -7.23 -18.03
N GLY A 336 9.57 -7.41 -17.63
CA GLY A 336 10.27 -6.42 -16.83
C GLY A 336 10.38 -5.08 -17.56
N SER A 337 10.83 -5.10 -18.82
CA SER A 337 10.97 -3.88 -19.62
C SER A 337 9.61 -3.23 -19.88
N ILE A 338 8.55 -3.98 -20.19
CA ILE A 338 7.18 -3.43 -20.30
C ILE A 338 6.75 -2.75 -19.01
N LEU A 339 6.98 -3.39 -17.86
CA LEU A 339 6.67 -2.80 -16.55
C LEU A 339 7.45 -1.50 -16.33
N GLY A 340 8.74 -1.46 -16.68
CA GLY A 340 9.57 -0.26 -16.58
C GLY A 340 9.10 0.88 -17.49
N MET A 341 8.79 0.56 -18.75
CA MET A 341 8.25 1.53 -19.72
C MET A 341 6.90 2.09 -19.26
N ALA A 342 6.01 1.24 -18.72
CA ALA A 342 4.71 1.66 -18.21
C ALA A 342 4.81 2.63 -17.03
N ILE A 343 5.79 2.41 -16.13
CA ILE A 343 6.03 3.30 -14.99
C ILE A 343 6.55 4.66 -15.46
N LEU A 344 7.54 4.68 -16.37
CA LEU A 344 8.13 5.92 -16.89
C LEU A 344 7.13 6.81 -17.64
N GLU A 345 6.31 6.22 -18.50
CA GLU A 345 5.40 6.99 -19.35
C GLU A 345 4.22 7.58 -18.57
N HIS A 346 3.91 7.00 -17.41
CA HIS A 346 2.78 7.46 -16.64
C HIS A 346 3.16 8.62 -15.69
N GLN A 347 2.64 9.80 -15.97
CA GLN A 347 2.75 10.95 -15.08
C GLN A 347 1.97 10.69 -13.78
N LYS A 348 2.69 10.26 -12.73
CA LYS A 348 2.19 10.05 -11.36
C LYS A 348 0.95 9.17 -11.32
N TRP A 349 1.19 7.87 -11.22
CA TRP A 349 0.17 6.98 -10.68
C TRP A 349 -0.29 7.59 -9.35
N ASP A 350 -1.59 7.67 -9.12
CA ASP A 350 -2.08 7.99 -7.77
C ASP A 350 -1.40 7.01 -6.80
N ILE A 351 -0.81 7.51 -5.72
CA ILE A 351 -0.04 6.71 -4.72
C ILE A 351 -0.81 5.45 -4.31
N GLN A 352 -2.15 5.52 -4.29
CA GLN A 352 -3.04 4.39 -3.98
C GLN A 352 -3.17 3.36 -5.12
N LEU A 353 -3.17 3.80 -6.39
CA LEU A 353 -3.16 2.92 -7.58
C LEU A 353 -1.78 2.30 -7.84
N THR A 354 -0.69 3.06 -7.64
CA THR A 354 0.70 2.59 -7.78
C THR A 354 1.00 1.42 -6.85
N SER A 355 0.64 1.58 -5.58
CA SER A 355 0.94 0.62 -4.53
C SER A 355 0.09 -0.65 -4.59
N LEU A 356 -1.12 -0.58 -5.16
CA LEU A 356 -2.01 -1.73 -5.26
C LEU A 356 -1.76 -2.58 -6.51
N LEU A 357 -1.46 -1.93 -7.64
CA LEU A 357 -1.48 -2.60 -8.94
C LEU A 357 -0.08 -2.97 -9.44
N LEU A 358 0.91 -2.08 -9.34
CA LEU A 358 2.25 -2.36 -9.84
C LEU A 358 3.15 -3.08 -8.87
N TYR A 359 2.99 -2.78 -7.58
CA TYR A 359 3.88 -3.30 -6.55
C TYR A 359 4.09 -4.82 -6.67
N PRO A 360 3.04 -5.66 -6.78
CA PRO A 360 3.23 -7.11 -6.89
C PRO A 360 4.05 -7.53 -8.11
N HIS A 361 3.87 -6.82 -9.23
CA HIS A 361 4.60 -7.09 -10.47
C HIS A 361 6.07 -6.71 -10.33
N VAL A 362 6.36 -5.55 -9.73
CA VAL A 362 7.74 -5.08 -9.46
C VAL A 362 8.45 -6.01 -8.48
N GLU A 363 7.79 -6.39 -7.40
CA GLU A 363 8.35 -7.31 -6.41
C GLU A 363 8.72 -8.64 -7.07
N LEU A 364 7.81 -9.21 -7.87
CA LEU A 364 8.08 -10.45 -8.59
C LEU A 364 9.27 -10.30 -9.55
N ALA A 365 9.34 -9.21 -10.33
CA ALA A 365 10.44 -8.97 -11.26
C ALA A 365 11.80 -8.89 -10.54
N VAL A 366 11.82 -8.27 -9.35
CA VAL A 366 13.03 -8.16 -8.53
C VAL A 366 13.40 -9.49 -7.88
N GLN A 367 12.43 -10.26 -7.38
CA GLN A 367 12.64 -11.61 -6.84
C GLN A 367 13.17 -12.58 -7.90
N MET A 368 12.70 -12.47 -9.14
CA MET A 368 13.19 -13.23 -10.29
C MET A 368 14.58 -12.78 -10.77
N ASN A 369 15.13 -11.70 -10.20
CA ASN A 369 16.39 -11.09 -10.62
C ASN A 369 16.38 -10.75 -12.13
N THR A 370 15.26 -10.21 -12.60
CA THR A 370 15.08 -9.83 -14.01
C THR A 370 16.13 -8.81 -14.43
N LYS A 371 16.82 -9.09 -15.54
CA LYS A 371 17.88 -8.23 -16.08
C LYS A 371 17.29 -7.16 -16.99
N VAL A 372 16.81 -6.07 -16.40
CA VAL A 372 16.36 -4.88 -17.13
C VAL A 372 17.41 -3.76 -17.09
N ALA A 373 17.23 -2.74 -17.93
CA ALA A 373 18.04 -1.53 -17.90
C ALA A 373 17.95 -0.80 -16.55
N TRP A 374 19.01 -0.08 -16.19
CA TRP A 374 19.07 0.61 -14.90
C TRP A 374 17.97 1.68 -14.72
N VAL A 375 17.52 2.33 -15.81
CA VAL A 375 16.40 3.29 -15.77
C VAL A 375 15.14 2.60 -15.23
N PHE A 376 14.81 1.41 -15.73
CA PHE A 376 13.65 0.65 -15.26
C PHE A 376 13.83 0.15 -13.82
N LYS A 377 15.06 -0.17 -13.39
CA LYS A 377 15.33 -0.51 -11.98
C LYS A 377 15.14 0.69 -11.05
N LEU A 378 15.45 1.91 -11.48
CA LEU A 378 15.18 3.11 -10.69
C LEU A 378 13.69 3.30 -10.50
N GLU A 379 12.89 3.12 -11.56
CA GLU A 379 11.43 3.15 -11.44
C GLU A 379 10.90 2.11 -10.46
N TYR A 380 11.41 0.88 -10.50
CA TYR A 380 11.05 -0.13 -9.50
C TYR A 380 11.40 0.32 -8.07
N ALA A 381 12.52 1.02 -7.89
CA ALA A 381 12.90 1.56 -6.60
C ALA A 381 11.97 2.70 -6.15
N VAL A 382 11.48 3.53 -7.08
CA VAL A 382 10.44 4.53 -6.81
C VAL A 382 9.16 3.85 -6.33
N ILE A 383 8.71 2.78 -7.00
CA ILE A 383 7.53 2.00 -6.57
C ILE A 383 7.71 1.45 -5.15
N PHE A 384 8.89 0.91 -4.82
CA PHE A 384 9.19 0.49 -3.45
C PHE A 384 9.18 1.64 -2.45
N TRP A 385 9.74 2.80 -2.83
CA TRP A 385 9.83 3.97 -1.98
C TRP A 385 8.45 4.56 -1.68
N GLU A 386 7.60 4.72 -2.69
CA GLU A 386 6.20 5.14 -2.52
C GLU A 386 5.38 4.13 -1.69
N GLY A 387 5.69 2.84 -1.83
CA GLY A 387 5.15 1.77 -1.00
C GLY A 387 5.67 1.77 0.46
N GLY A 388 6.58 2.67 0.83
CA GLY A 388 7.21 2.73 2.15
C GLY A 388 8.24 1.63 2.41
N ARG A 389 8.63 0.85 1.40
CA ARG A 389 9.65 -0.22 1.48
C ARG A 389 11.03 0.35 1.20
N TYR A 390 11.46 1.31 2.01
CA TYR A 390 12.72 2.03 1.83
C TYR A 390 13.95 1.12 1.77
N LYS A 391 13.94 -0.04 2.46
CA LYS A 391 15.05 -1.00 2.41
C LYS A 391 15.16 -1.76 1.08
N GLN A 392 14.03 -1.99 0.40
CA GLN A 392 14.02 -2.59 -0.93
C GLN A 392 14.47 -1.56 -1.98
N ALA A 393 13.99 -0.32 -1.85
CA ALA A 393 14.43 0.80 -2.67
C ALA A 393 15.94 1.04 -2.56
N GLU A 394 16.48 1.12 -1.33
CA GLU A 394 17.92 1.28 -1.05
C GLU A 394 18.75 0.21 -1.77
N LYS A 395 18.42 -1.07 -1.60
CA LYS A 395 19.17 -2.18 -2.23
C LYS A 395 19.19 -2.08 -3.75
N LEU A 396 18.10 -1.61 -4.35
CA LEU A 396 18.01 -1.48 -5.80
C LEU A 396 18.76 -0.25 -6.30
N GLN A 397 18.65 0.88 -5.59
CA GLN A 397 19.39 2.11 -5.83
C GLN A 397 20.90 1.91 -5.69
N GLU A 398 21.38 1.15 -4.69
CA GLU A 398 22.81 0.82 -4.54
C GLU A 398 23.34 0.03 -5.73
N LYS A 399 22.58 -0.96 -6.22
CA LYS A 399 22.95 -1.75 -7.40
C LYS A 399 23.02 -0.87 -8.66
N VAL A 400 22.00 -0.03 -8.87
CA VAL A 400 21.97 0.90 -10.00
C VAL A 400 23.11 1.90 -9.93
N LEU A 401 23.40 2.43 -8.73
CA LEU A 401 24.48 3.38 -8.53
C LEU A 401 25.84 2.78 -8.89
N GLU A 402 26.09 1.53 -8.50
CA GLU A 402 27.32 0.83 -8.89
C GLU A 402 27.41 0.63 -10.42
N GLU A 403 26.32 0.20 -11.06
CA GLU A 403 26.25 0.07 -12.52
C GLU A 403 26.51 1.42 -13.23
N GLN A 404 25.87 2.51 -12.78
CA GLN A 404 26.03 3.84 -13.35
C GLN A 404 27.43 4.42 -13.14
N LYS A 405 28.05 4.20 -11.96
CA LYS A 405 29.44 4.61 -11.72
C LYS A 405 30.41 3.94 -12.69
N GLN A 406 30.20 2.68 -13.01
CA GLN A 406 31.05 1.94 -13.95
C GLN A 406 30.84 2.38 -15.40
N VAL A 407 29.60 2.65 -15.81
CA VAL A 407 29.25 2.94 -17.21
C VAL A 407 29.33 4.44 -17.53
N LEU A 408 28.74 5.29 -16.70
CA LEU A 408 28.58 6.73 -16.93
C LEU A 408 29.61 7.56 -16.16
N GLY A 409 30.17 7.01 -15.09
CA GLY A 409 31.10 7.69 -14.19
C GLY A 409 30.40 8.39 -13.02
N GLU A 410 31.20 8.78 -12.01
CA GLU A 410 30.70 9.35 -10.75
C GLU A 410 30.05 10.73 -10.89
N ASN A 411 30.40 11.49 -11.94
CA ASN A 411 29.91 12.86 -12.13
C ASN A 411 28.73 12.94 -13.10
N HIS A 412 28.23 11.82 -13.62
CA HIS A 412 27.12 11.88 -14.57
C HIS A 412 25.82 12.35 -13.88
N PRO A 413 24.98 13.20 -14.50
CA PRO A 413 23.72 13.65 -13.91
C PRO A 413 22.85 12.52 -13.35
N HIS A 414 22.68 11.42 -14.10
CA HIS A 414 21.95 10.22 -13.61
C HIS A 414 22.59 9.58 -12.38
N THR A 415 23.92 9.46 -12.32
CA THR A 415 24.62 8.95 -11.14
C THR A 415 24.36 9.84 -9.92
N LEU A 416 24.42 11.16 -10.10
CA LEU A 416 24.14 12.14 -9.03
C LEU A 416 22.67 12.11 -8.60
N HIS A 417 21.74 11.89 -9.52
CA HIS A 417 20.32 11.74 -9.22
C HIS A 417 20.07 10.49 -8.37
N THR A 418 20.59 9.33 -8.76
CA THR A 418 20.50 8.09 -7.98
C THR A 418 21.11 8.23 -6.58
N MET A 419 22.22 8.97 -6.44
CA MET A 419 22.79 9.28 -5.12
C MET A 419 21.85 10.13 -4.26
N GLY A 420 21.13 11.07 -4.88
CA GLY A 420 20.08 11.84 -4.21
C GLY A 420 18.93 10.97 -3.70
N ASP A 421 18.42 10.07 -4.55
CA ASP A 421 17.34 9.15 -4.19
C ASP A 421 17.76 8.17 -3.09
N LEU A 422 18.98 7.63 -3.18
CA LEU A 422 19.55 6.77 -2.16
C LEU A 422 19.70 7.51 -0.81
N ALA A 423 20.09 8.78 -0.83
CA ALA A 423 20.14 9.60 0.38
C ALA A 423 18.75 9.84 0.98
N SER A 424 17.72 10.00 0.15
CA SER A 424 16.32 10.08 0.61
C SER A 424 15.88 8.77 1.28
N SER A 425 16.22 7.61 0.69
CA SER A 425 15.98 6.31 1.31
C SER A 425 16.69 6.18 2.67
N TYR A 426 17.95 6.61 2.79
CA TYR A 426 18.68 6.62 4.06
C TYR A 426 18.02 7.51 5.13
N LEU A 427 17.48 8.66 4.75
CA LEU A 427 16.74 9.53 5.68
C LEU A 427 15.54 8.81 6.31
N HIS A 428 14.75 8.12 5.49
CA HIS A 428 13.54 7.41 5.94
C HIS A 428 13.86 6.16 6.76
N LEU A 429 15.05 5.56 6.55
CA LEU A 429 15.55 4.46 7.36
C LEU A 429 16.21 4.90 8.68
N GLY A 430 16.32 6.21 8.93
CA GLY A 430 17.00 6.75 10.12
C GLY A 430 18.52 6.77 10.00
N GLU A 431 19.09 6.45 8.83
CA GLU A 431 20.52 6.42 8.57
C GLU A 431 21.06 7.83 8.21
N HIS A 432 20.78 8.81 9.08
CA HIS A 432 20.99 10.24 8.80
C HIS A 432 22.45 10.62 8.49
N HIS A 433 23.42 9.91 9.07
CA HIS A 433 24.83 10.11 8.75
C HIS A 433 25.16 9.74 7.30
N LYS A 434 24.70 8.58 6.82
CA LYS A 434 24.92 8.17 5.43
C LYS A 434 24.23 9.11 4.45
N ALA A 435 23.00 9.53 4.77
CA ALA A 435 22.29 10.53 3.96
C ALA A 435 23.07 11.85 3.85
N LYS A 436 23.57 12.37 4.98
CA LYS A 436 24.37 13.60 5.02
C LYS A 436 25.63 13.49 4.17
N ASP A 437 26.39 12.41 4.34
CA ASP A 437 27.67 12.23 3.65
C ASP A 437 27.45 12.10 2.14
N LEU A 438 26.45 11.33 1.72
CA LEU A 438 26.11 11.16 0.31
C LEU A 438 25.61 12.46 -0.33
N GLN A 439 24.73 13.19 0.35
CA GLN A 439 24.26 14.52 -0.10
C GLN A 439 25.38 15.55 -0.16
N GLY A 440 26.35 15.49 0.76
CA GLY A 440 27.53 16.35 0.73
C GLY A 440 28.35 16.14 -0.54
N VAL A 441 28.60 14.88 -0.92
CA VAL A 441 29.29 14.54 -2.17
C VAL A 441 28.51 15.04 -3.38
N VAL A 442 27.21 14.76 -3.46
CA VAL A 442 26.37 15.22 -4.58
C VAL A 442 26.38 16.75 -4.69
N LEU A 443 26.28 17.46 -3.55
CA LEU A 443 26.28 18.91 -3.51
C LEU A 443 27.58 19.50 -4.07
N GLU A 444 28.74 19.00 -3.64
CA GLU A 444 30.03 19.49 -4.14
C GLU A 444 30.15 19.30 -5.66
N LYS A 445 29.70 18.15 -6.18
CA LYS A 445 29.74 17.86 -7.62
C LYS A 445 28.77 18.72 -8.41
N GLN A 446 27.52 18.85 -7.97
CA GLN A 446 26.54 19.70 -8.65
C GLN A 446 26.94 21.17 -8.64
N LYS A 447 27.54 21.67 -7.54
CA LYS A 447 28.11 23.03 -7.50
C LYS A 447 29.19 23.25 -8.56
N GLN A 448 30.05 22.25 -8.80
CA GLN A 448 31.10 22.32 -9.82
C GLN A 448 30.54 22.29 -11.24
N MET A 449 29.50 21.48 -11.48
CA MET A 449 28.96 21.24 -12.83
C MET A 449 27.89 22.25 -13.27
N LEU A 450 26.92 22.50 -12.40
CA LEU A 450 25.71 23.28 -12.70
C LEU A 450 25.77 24.70 -12.09
N GLY A 451 26.68 24.91 -11.13
CA GLY A 451 26.81 26.14 -10.39
C GLY A 451 25.89 26.19 -9.15
N GLU A 452 26.22 27.07 -8.21
CA GLU A 452 25.53 27.14 -6.91
C GLU A 452 24.06 27.54 -6.96
N ASN A 453 23.61 28.11 -8.09
CA ASN A 453 22.27 28.66 -8.25
C ASN A 453 21.35 27.74 -9.06
N HIS A 454 21.85 26.59 -9.52
CA HIS A 454 21.03 25.65 -10.29
C HIS A 454 19.92 25.04 -9.40
N PRO A 455 18.68 24.89 -9.89
CA PRO A 455 17.58 24.31 -9.13
C PRO A 455 17.92 22.97 -8.46
N ASP A 456 18.59 22.06 -9.17
CA ASP A 456 19.02 20.76 -8.61
C ASP A 456 20.01 20.91 -7.46
N THR A 457 20.96 21.85 -7.58
CA THR A 457 21.93 22.14 -6.50
C THR A 457 21.20 22.66 -5.27
N LEU A 458 20.23 23.55 -5.46
CA LEU A 458 19.40 24.08 -4.38
C LEU A 458 18.49 23.01 -3.76
N HIS A 459 18.02 22.06 -4.56
CA HIS A 459 17.26 20.91 -4.09
C HIS A 459 18.09 20.02 -3.15
N ILE A 460 19.31 19.64 -3.55
CA ILE A 460 20.22 18.84 -2.71
C ILE A 460 20.65 19.60 -1.45
N MET A 461 20.88 20.91 -1.53
CA MET A 461 21.12 21.74 -0.33
C MET A 461 19.95 21.70 0.65
N GLY A 462 18.71 21.73 0.14
CA GLY A 462 17.50 21.59 0.96
C GLY A 462 17.44 20.25 1.69
N ASN A 463 17.71 19.15 0.97
CA ASN A 463 17.72 17.80 1.53
C ASN A 463 18.84 17.62 2.58
N LEU A 464 20.01 18.20 2.33
CA LEU A 464 21.11 18.22 3.29
C LEU A 464 20.74 18.96 4.59
N ALA A 465 19.93 20.02 4.50
CA ALA A 465 19.44 20.70 5.69
C ALA A 465 18.46 19.85 6.50
N ILE A 466 17.66 18.99 5.84
CA ILE A 466 16.81 18.01 6.52
C ILE A 466 17.69 17.00 7.27
N SER A 467 18.75 16.47 6.64
CA SER A 467 19.71 15.57 7.28
C SER A 467 20.39 16.19 8.51
N TYR A 468 20.81 17.46 8.43
CA TYR A 468 21.35 18.18 9.59
C TYR A 468 20.33 18.30 10.72
N SER A 469 19.07 18.61 10.40
CA SER A 469 18.01 18.71 11.41
C SER A 469 17.75 17.36 12.08
N ALA A 470 17.79 16.25 11.34
CA ALA A 470 17.60 14.91 11.86
C ALA A 470 18.76 14.45 12.78
N LEU A 471 19.96 14.98 12.55
CA LEU A 471 21.13 14.77 13.42
C LEU A 471 21.17 15.70 14.66
N GLY A 472 20.16 16.57 14.83
CA GLY A 472 20.13 17.57 15.90
C GLY A 472 21.01 18.79 15.66
N GLU A 473 21.63 18.92 14.48
CA GLU A 473 22.45 20.06 14.08
C GLU A 473 21.57 21.22 13.56
N HIS A 474 20.58 21.65 14.36
CA HIS A 474 19.53 22.59 13.96
C HIS A 474 20.04 23.94 13.46
N GLN A 475 21.14 24.44 14.04
CA GLN A 475 21.76 25.71 13.61
C GLN A 475 22.28 25.64 12.17
N LYS A 476 22.98 24.56 11.80
CA LYS A 476 23.49 24.37 10.44
C LYS A 476 22.35 24.15 9.45
N ALA A 477 21.31 23.41 9.86
CA ALA A 477 20.11 23.23 9.07
C ALA A 477 19.43 24.58 8.76
N GLN A 478 19.33 25.46 9.75
CA GLN A 478 18.78 26.82 9.58
C GLN A 478 19.62 27.65 8.62
N GLU A 479 20.94 27.72 8.82
CA GLU A 479 21.85 28.48 7.94
C GLU A 479 21.73 28.02 6.49
N LEU A 480 21.72 26.70 6.27
CA LEU A 480 21.61 26.14 4.93
C LEU A 480 20.24 26.42 4.30
N LYS A 481 19.13 26.30 5.04
CA LYS A 481 17.78 26.65 4.58
C LYS A 481 17.66 28.13 4.22
N ALA A 482 18.28 29.02 5.00
CA ALA A 482 18.30 30.46 4.71
C ALA A 482 19.04 30.76 3.40
N ILE A 483 20.20 30.12 3.16
CA ILE A 483 20.93 30.24 1.90
C ILE A 483 20.10 29.74 0.71
N VAL A 484 19.46 28.58 0.85
CA VAL A 484 18.60 28.01 -0.21
C VAL A 484 17.43 28.93 -0.52
N LEU A 485 16.80 29.53 0.50
CA LEU A 485 15.70 30.45 0.30
C LEU A 485 16.12 31.68 -0.51
N GLU A 486 17.21 32.34 -0.10
CA GLU A 486 17.70 33.54 -0.79
C GLU A 486 18.07 33.24 -2.24
N LYS A 487 18.74 32.11 -2.51
CA LYS A 487 19.05 31.71 -3.88
C LYS A 487 17.80 31.36 -4.70
N ARG A 488 16.81 30.64 -4.13
CA ARG A 488 15.55 30.34 -4.83
C ARG A 488 14.74 31.60 -5.14
N LYS A 489 14.71 32.59 -4.22
CA LYS A 489 14.11 33.90 -4.48
C LYS A 489 14.75 34.59 -5.69
N GLN A 490 16.07 34.51 -5.83
CA GLN A 490 16.79 35.12 -6.96
C GLN A 490 16.54 34.39 -8.29
N VAL A 491 16.46 33.05 -8.26
CA VAL A 491 16.41 32.21 -9.47
C VAL A 491 14.99 31.95 -9.95
N LEU A 492 14.11 31.53 -9.05
CA LEU A 492 12.74 31.10 -9.37
C LEU A 492 11.71 32.21 -9.10
N GLY A 493 12.11 33.24 -8.36
CA GLY A 493 11.23 34.29 -7.86
C GLY A 493 10.60 33.94 -6.52
N GLU A 494 10.10 34.96 -5.85
CA GLU A 494 9.54 34.87 -4.49
C GLU A 494 8.25 34.02 -4.43
N ASN A 495 7.48 33.99 -5.52
CA ASN A 495 6.18 33.34 -5.59
C ASN A 495 6.22 31.90 -6.15
N HIS A 496 7.39 31.39 -6.51
CA HIS A 496 7.50 30.03 -7.05
C HIS A 496 7.13 28.99 -5.98
N PRO A 497 6.39 27.91 -6.32
CA PRO A 497 6.00 26.87 -5.36
C PRO A 497 7.16 26.34 -4.51
N ASP A 498 8.32 26.07 -5.13
CA ASP A 498 9.52 25.61 -4.42
C ASP A 498 10.13 26.65 -3.48
N THR A 499 10.00 27.93 -3.81
CA THR A 499 10.44 29.04 -2.93
C THR A 499 9.53 29.11 -1.71
N LEU A 500 8.20 29.06 -1.91
CA LEU A 500 7.21 29.06 -0.83
C LEU A 500 7.35 27.83 0.07
N HIS A 501 7.63 26.66 -0.51
CA HIS A 501 7.90 25.44 0.26
C HIS A 501 9.15 25.59 1.14
N THR A 502 10.25 26.15 0.60
CA THR A 502 11.45 26.45 1.41
C THR A 502 11.17 27.45 2.52
N MET A 503 10.38 28.50 2.25
CA MET A 503 9.97 29.47 3.28
C MET A 503 9.23 28.81 4.43
N GLY A 504 8.24 27.95 4.13
CA GLY A 504 7.50 27.21 5.16
C GLY A 504 8.41 26.31 6.01
N ASN A 505 9.32 25.57 5.36
CA ASN A 505 10.27 24.71 6.07
C ASN A 505 11.27 25.49 6.94
N LEU A 506 11.69 26.67 6.49
CA LEU A 506 12.53 27.58 7.26
C LEU A 506 11.76 28.19 8.43
N ALA A 507 10.50 28.58 8.23
CA ALA A 507 9.64 29.09 9.30
C ALA A 507 9.43 28.07 10.42
N SER A 508 9.13 26.82 10.07
CA SER A 508 9.05 25.72 11.06
C SER A 508 10.36 25.54 11.83
N SER A 509 11.51 25.74 11.17
CA SER A 509 12.83 25.66 11.83
C SER A 509 13.06 26.82 12.80
N TYR A 510 12.69 28.05 12.41
CA TYR A 510 12.72 29.20 13.30
C TYR A 510 11.82 29.00 14.51
N SER A 511 10.61 28.48 14.31
CA SER A 511 9.67 28.21 15.39
C SER A 511 10.22 27.17 16.38
N ALA A 512 10.82 26.09 15.89
CA ALA A 512 11.45 25.06 16.72
C ALA A 512 12.64 25.58 17.55
N LEU A 513 13.31 26.63 17.10
CA LEU A 513 14.42 27.29 17.80
C LEU A 513 13.98 28.46 18.68
N GLY A 514 12.67 28.72 18.79
CA GLY A 514 12.11 29.83 19.56
C GLY A 514 12.21 31.20 18.87
N GLU A 515 12.67 31.26 17.61
CA GLU A 515 12.74 32.47 16.79
C GLU A 515 11.37 32.81 16.15
N HIS A 516 10.30 32.83 16.96
CA HIS A 516 8.90 32.95 16.49
C HIS A 516 8.62 34.22 15.66
N ARG A 517 9.40 35.29 15.84
CA ARG A 517 9.28 36.52 15.03
C ARG A 517 9.63 36.28 13.55
N LYS A 518 10.74 35.58 13.29
CA LYS A 518 11.17 35.25 11.93
C LYS A 518 10.28 34.18 11.29
N ALA A 519 9.81 33.22 12.10
CA ALA A 519 8.82 32.24 11.66
C ALA A 519 7.55 32.94 11.14
N LYS A 520 6.99 33.85 11.95
CA LYS A 520 5.82 34.66 11.59
C LYS A 520 6.02 35.45 10.29
N GLU A 521 7.15 36.11 10.11
CA GLU A 521 7.43 36.91 8.90
C GLU A 521 7.33 36.06 7.63
N LEU A 522 7.91 34.84 7.65
CA LEU A 522 7.84 33.91 6.52
C LEU A 522 6.45 33.29 6.35
N GLU A 523 5.80 32.88 7.44
CA GLU A 523 4.47 32.26 7.42
C GLU A 523 3.39 33.19 6.86
N VAL A 524 3.47 34.50 7.14
CA VAL A 524 2.55 35.49 6.55
C VAL A 524 2.68 35.54 5.03
N ILE A 525 3.92 35.60 4.51
CA ILE A 525 4.19 35.63 3.07
C ILE A 525 3.66 34.35 2.39
N VAL A 526 3.97 33.19 2.98
CA VAL A 526 3.53 31.89 2.44
C VAL A 526 2.00 31.78 2.45
N LEU A 527 1.35 32.23 3.53
CA LEU A 527 -0.10 32.17 3.65
C LEU A 527 -0.82 33.04 2.62
N GLU A 528 -0.38 34.28 2.43
CA GLU A 528 -0.98 35.19 1.43
C GLU A 528 -0.94 34.58 0.03
N LYS A 529 0.19 33.98 -0.34
CA LYS A 529 0.35 33.37 -1.67
C LYS A 529 -0.36 32.02 -1.81
N GLN A 530 -0.29 31.13 -0.83
CA GLN A 530 -1.03 29.87 -0.92
C GLN A 530 -2.55 30.08 -0.96
N LYS A 531 -3.05 31.12 -0.30
CA LYS A 531 -4.45 31.53 -0.39
C LYS A 531 -4.84 31.95 -1.81
N GLU A 532 -3.96 32.65 -2.54
CA GLU A 532 -4.18 33.02 -3.95
C GLU A 532 -4.13 31.81 -4.89
N ILE A 533 -3.17 30.89 -4.68
CA ILE A 533 -2.90 29.77 -5.61
C ILE A 533 -3.84 28.58 -5.39
N LEU A 534 -3.95 28.12 -4.15
CA LEU A 534 -4.62 26.87 -3.78
C LEU A 534 -6.00 27.12 -3.14
N GLY A 535 -6.27 28.35 -2.74
CA GLY A 535 -7.47 28.72 -2.00
C GLY A 535 -7.39 28.40 -0.51
N LEU A 536 -8.39 28.88 0.23
CA LEU A 536 -8.47 28.76 1.69
C LEU A 536 -8.74 27.34 2.20
N ASN A 537 -9.34 26.48 1.39
CA ASN A 537 -9.75 25.14 1.81
C ASN A 537 -8.65 24.09 1.60
N HIS A 538 -7.53 24.46 0.96
CA HIS A 538 -6.47 23.50 0.67
C HIS A 538 -5.77 23.06 1.96
N PRO A 539 -5.49 21.75 2.17
CA PRO A 539 -4.82 21.25 3.38
C PRO A 539 -3.52 21.98 3.72
N HIS A 540 -2.66 22.25 2.72
CA HIS A 540 -1.44 23.05 2.92
C HIS A 540 -1.70 24.48 3.43
N THR A 541 -2.71 25.18 2.89
CA THR A 541 -3.06 26.54 3.37
C THR A 541 -3.49 26.48 4.84
N LEU A 542 -4.30 25.50 5.21
CA LEU A 542 -4.77 25.30 6.60
C LEU A 542 -3.61 24.97 7.56
N LEU A 543 -2.64 24.18 7.10
CA LEU A 543 -1.43 23.87 7.88
C LEU A 543 -0.61 25.14 8.19
N ILE A 544 -0.37 25.98 7.18
CA ILE A 544 0.38 27.23 7.36
C ILE A 544 -0.39 28.19 8.28
N MET A 545 -1.72 28.26 8.18
CA MET A 545 -2.54 29.04 9.12
C MET A 545 -2.40 28.56 10.57
N GLY A 546 -2.39 27.24 10.80
CA GLY A 546 -2.18 26.66 12.13
C GLY A 546 -0.79 26.96 12.71
N ASN A 547 0.25 26.88 11.87
CA ASN A 547 1.61 27.25 12.27
C ASN A 547 1.71 28.74 12.60
N LEU A 548 1.14 29.61 11.75
CA LEU A 548 1.10 31.05 11.98
C LEU A 548 0.34 31.41 13.27
N ALA A 549 -0.77 30.73 13.56
CA ALA A 549 -1.49 30.91 14.81
C ALA A 549 -0.64 30.53 16.03
N SER A 550 0.10 29.42 15.93
CA SER A 550 1.05 28.99 16.97
C SER A 550 2.16 30.01 17.18
N SER A 551 2.72 30.57 16.10
CA SER A 551 3.70 31.66 16.15
C SER A 551 3.14 32.94 16.78
N TYR A 552 1.89 33.31 16.46
CA TYR A 552 1.20 34.43 17.11
C TYR A 552 1.01 34.20 18.61
N SER A 553 0.58 33.00 19.02
CA SER A 553 0.40 32.66 20.42
C SER A 553 1.72 32.72 21.20
N ALA A 554 2.80 32.21 20.62
CA ALA A 554 4.13 32.25 21.23
C ALA A 554 4.68 33.70 21.39
N LEU A 555 4.22 34.63 20.55
CA LEU A 555 4.55 36.07 20.64
C LEU A 555 3.60 36.85 21.57
N GLY A 556 2.62 36.19 22.19
CA GLY A 556 1.60 36.82 23.04
C GLY A 556 0.47 37.52 22.27
N GLU A 557 0.41 37.36 20.94
CA GLU A 557 -0.64 37.92 20.08
C GLU A 557 -1.88 36.99 20.03
N HIS A 558 -2.39 36.57 21.18
CA HIS A 558 -3.41 35.52 21.33
C HIS A 558 -4.73 35.81 20.57
N GLN A 559 -5.10 37.08 20.41
CA GLN A 559 -6.29 37.46 19.64
C GLN A 559 -6.17 37.09 18.15
N LYS A 560 -5.00 37.28 17.54
CA LYS A 560 -4.75 36.90 16.14
C LYS A 560 -4.62 35.38 15.97
N ALA A 561 -4.02 34.71 16.95
CA ALA A 561 -3.97 33.25 16.98
C ALA A 561 -5.39 32.66 16.95
N LYS A 562 -6.26 33.14 17.85
CA LYS A 562 -7.67 32.76 17.92
C LYS A 562 -8.41 33.00 16.60
N GLU A 563 -8.24 34.15 15.97
CA GLU A 563 -8.90 34.47 14.69
C GLU A 563 -8.55 33.46 13.59
N LEU A 564 -7.27 33.08 13.47
CA LEU A 564 -6.83 32.07 12.51
C LEU A 564 -7.32 30.67 12.88
N GLU A 565 -7.20 30.28 14.14
CA GLU A 565 -7.61 28.96 14.64
C GLU A 565 -9.11 28.70 14.45
N VAL A 566 -9.96 29.71 14.64
CA VAL A 566 -11.41 29.60 14.37
C VAL A 566 -11.66 29.31 12.89
N ILE A 567 -10.98 29.99 11.97
CA ILE A 567 -11.12 29.76 10.53
C ILE A 567 -10.64 28.34 10.18
N VAL A 568 -9.47 27.93 10.69
CA VAL A 568 -8.93 26.59 10.42
C VAL A 568 -9.86 25.51 10.94
N LEU A 569 -10.39 25.67 12.16
CA LEU A 569 -11.31 24.73 12.78
C LEU A 569 -12.60 24.56 11.96
N GLU A 570 -13.21 25.66 11.52
CA GLU A 570 -14.44 25.60 10.73
C GLU A 570 -14.23 24.82 9.41
N LYS A 571 -13.09 25.07 8.74
CA LYS A 571 -12.75 24.40 7.48
C LYS A 571 -12.36 22.94 7.67
N GLN A 572 -11.51 22.62 8.64
CA GLN A 572 -11.14 21.23 8.94
C GLN A 572 -12.35 20.41 9.38
N LYS A 573 -13.27 21.00 10.15
CA LYS A 573 -14.53 20.34 10.51
C LYS A 573 -15.39 20.00 9.28
N GLN A 574 -15.42 20.87 8.27
CA GLN A 574 -16.14 20.63 7.02
C GLN A 574 -15.46 19.55 6.15
N ILE A 575 -14.13 19.52 6.12
CA ILE A 575 -13.34 18.66 5.22
C ILE A 575 -13.11 17.27 5.84
N LEU A 576 -12.64 17.23 7.08
CA LEU A 576 -12.13 16.02 7.76
C LEU A 576 -13.09 15.51 8.85
N GLY A 577 -14.09 16.30 9.22
CA GLY A 577 -14.98 16.00 10.34
C GLY A 577 -14.38 16.31 11.71
N LEU A 578 -15.20 16.12 12.75
CA LEU A 578 -14.86 16.48 14.13
C LEU A 578 -13.89 15.53 14.81
N ASN A 579 -13.83 14.27 14.38
CA ASN A 579 -13.04 13.22 15.03
C ASN A 579 -11.61 13.13 14.50
N HIS A 580 -11.28 13.86 13.43
CA HIS A 580 -9.98 13.79 12.80
C HIS A 580 -8.89 14.37 13.74
N PRO A 581 -7.72 13.70 13.90
CA PRO A 581 -6.63 14.17 14.77
C PRO A 581 -6.24 15.64 14.55
N HIS A 582 -6.10 16.08 13.31
CA HIS A 582 -5.82 17.49 12.99
C HIS A 582 -6.91 18.47 13.46
N THR A 583 -8.20 18.12 13.32
CA THR A 583 -9.30 18.97 13.83
C THR A 583 -9.23 19.07 15.36
N LEU A 584 -8.95 17.96 16.05
CA LEU A 584 -8.81 17.93 17.51
C LEU A 584 -7.59 18.73 17.99
N LEU A 585 -6.47 18.69 17.25
CA LEU A 585 -5.28 19.49 17.55
C LEU A 585 -5.59 21.00 17.50
N ILE A 586 -6.25 21.46 16.44
CA ILE A 586 -6.62 22.89 16.30
C ILE A 586 -7.64 23.30 17.36
N MET A 587 -8.59 22.43 17.73
CA MET A 587 -9.49 22.70 18.87
C MET A 587 -8.72 22.83 20.18
N GLY A 588 -7.70 22.00 20.41
CA GLY A 588 -6.81 22.10 21.56
C GLY A 588 -6.08 23.45 21.62
N ASN A 589 -5.48 23.86 20.51
CA ASN A 589 -4.77 25.15 20.40
C ASN A 589 -5.72 26.33 20.61
N LEU A 590 -6.90 26.31 19.97
CA LEU A 590 -7.94 27.33 20.17
C LEU A 590 -8.38 27.43 21.64
N ALA A 591 -8.45 26.32 22.35
CA ALA A 591 -8.78 26.33 23.77
C ALA A 591 -7.68 26.95 24.63
N ILE A 592 -6.41 26.80 24.24
CA ILE A 592 -5.28 27.49 24.88
C ILE A 592 -5.40 28.99 24.63
N SER A 593 -5.59 29.41 23.38
CA SER A 593 -5.80 30.82 23.01
C SER A 593 -6.97 31.47 23.77
N TYR A 594 -8.09 30.75 23.96
CA TYR A 594 -9.19 31.21 24.80
C TYR A 594 -8.78 31.38 26.28
N SER A 595 -7.98 30.46 26.81
CA SER A 595 -7.48 30.53 28.18
C SER A 595 -6.57 31.73 28.39
N ASP A 596 -5.66 32.00 27.44
CA ASP A 596 -4.72 33.12 27.49
C ASP A 596 -5.42 34.48 27.36
N LEU A 597 -6.57 34.53 26.70
CA LEU A 597 -7.44 35.71 26.62
C LEU A 597 -8.39 35.87 27.83
N GLY A 598 -8.33 34.95 28.81
CA GLY A 598 -9.21 34.97 29.99
C GLY A 598 -10.62 34.42 29.75
N GLU A 599 -10.91 33.88 28.56
CA GLU A 599 -12.18 33.25 28.22
C GLU A 599 -12.24 31.79 28.70
N HIS A 600 -11.95 31.56 29.99
CA HIS A 600 -11.75 30.22 30.57
C HIS A 600 -12.96 29.28 30.43
N GLN A 601 -14.18 29.82 30.37
CA GLN A 601 -15.39 29.03 30.16
C GLN A 601 -15.42 28.39 28.76
N LYS A 602 -15.07 29.14 27.71
CA LYS A 602 -14.98 28.60 26.33
C LYS A 602 -13.82 27.62 26.19
N ALA A 603 -12.69 27.91 26.84
CA ALA A 603 -11.55 26.99 26.89
C ALA A 603 -11.95 25.64 27.51
N LYS A 604 -12.70 25.66 28.62
CA LYS A 604 -13.22 24.46 29.29
C LYS A 604 -14.17 23.66 28.40
N GLU A 605 -15.14 24.33 27.76
CA GLU A 605 -16.10 23.68 26.85
C GLU A 605 -15.38 22.99 25.69
N LEU A 606 -14.45 23.69 25.04
CA LEU A 606 -13.72 23.16 23.89
C LEU A 606 -12.80 21.99 24.28
N LYS A 607 -12.08 22.11 25.40
CA LYS A 607 -11.25 21.00 25.95
C LYS A 607 -12.11 19.80 26.35
N GLY A 608 -13.33 20.02 26.86
CA GLY A 608 -14.28 18.95 27.17
C GLY A 608 -14.67 18.15 25.93
N ILE A 609 -14.97 18.83 24.82
CA ILE A 609 -15.27 18.18 23.54
C ILE A 609 -14.06 17.41 23.02
N VAL A 610 -12.86 18.02 23.03
CA VAL A 610 -11.63 17.34 22.59
C VAL A 610 -11.36 16.10 23.44
N LEU A 611 -11.53 16.19 24.75
CA LEU A 611 -11.33 15.06 25.67
C LEU A 611 -12.30 13.92 25.37
N GLU A 612 -13.60 14.20 25.20
CA GLU A 612 -14.59 13.17 24.88
C GLU A 612 -14.22 12.45 23.57
N LYS A 613 -13.84 13.21 22.53
CA LYS A 613 -13.48 12.63 21.22
C LYS A 613 -12.15 11.89 21.24
N GLN A 614 -11.12 12.43 21.86
CA GLN A 614 -9.84 11.71 22.02
C GLN A 614 -10.00 10.45 22.87
N THR A 615 -10.87 10.47 23.88
CA THR A 615 -11.18 9.27 24.66
C THR A 615 -11.86 8.20 23.81
N GLN A 616 -12.81 8.59 22.95
CA GLN A 616 -13.49 7.69 22.02
C GLN A 616 -12.53 7.12 20.95
N VAL A 617 -11.60 7.93 20.44
CA VAL A 617 -10.72 7.57 19.31
C VAL A 617 -9.41 6.90 19.73
N LEU A 618 -8.73 7.45 20.73
CA LEU A 618 -7.38 7.06 21.16
C LEU A 618 -7.40 6.24 22.47
N GLY A 619 -8.52 6.25 23.19
CA GLY A 619 -8.64 5.68 24.52
C GLY A 619 -8.19 6.63 25.64
N GLU A 620 -8.61 6.33 26.86
CA GLU A 620 -8.36 7.16 28.05
C GLU A 620 -6.88 7.25 28.45
N ASN A 621 -6.07 6.27 28.04
CA ASN A 621 -4.67 6.15 28.45
C ASN A 621 -3.69 6.71 27.42
N HIS A 622 -4.16 7.20 26.27
CA HIS A 622 -3.30 7.77 25.25
C HIS A 622 -2.62 9.06 25.75
N PRO A 623 -1.32 9.29 25.46
CA PRO A 623 -0.60 10.48 25.92
C PRO A 623 -1.32 11.80 25.62
N ASP A 624 -1.91 11.94 24.42
CA ASP A 624 -2.67 13.13 24.02
C ASP A 624 -3.96 13.30 24.82
N THR A 625 -4.72 12.22 25.06
CA THR A 625 -5.92 12.25 25.89
C THR A 625 -5.57 12.72 27.31
N LEU A 626 -4.49 12.16 27.88
CA LEU A 626 -4.00 12.55 29.21
C LEU A 626 -3.49 14.00 29.24
N CYS A 627 -2.91 14.50 28.14
CA CYS A 627 -2.52 15.90 28.00
C CYS A 627 -3.73 16.83 28.02
N THR A 628 -4.77 16.53 27.23
CA THR A 628 -6.01 17.29 27.21
C THR A 628 -6.71 17.28 28.57
N MET A 629 -6.73 16.14 29.26
CA MET A 629 -7.23 16.05 30.65
C MET A 629 -6.45 16.99 31.58
N GLY A 630 -5.11 16.96 31.53
CA GLY A 630 -4.28 17.85 32.33
C GLY A 630 -4.57 19.33 32.05
N ASN A 631 -4.75 19.69 30.78
CA ASN A 631 -5.07 21.05 30.35
C ASN A 631 -6.50 21.48 30.74
N LEU A 632 -7.45 20.55 30.80
CA LEU A 632 -8.81 20.79 31.29
C LEU A 632 -8.80 21.06 32.80
N ALA A 633 -7.94 20.37 33.55
CA ALA A 633 -7.76 20.62 34.99
C ALA A 633 -7.21 22.02 35.28
N ILE A 634 -6.36 22.55 34.39
CA ILE A 634 -5.91 23.95 34.46
C ILE A 634 -7.11 24.89 34.30
N SER A 635 -7.96 24.69 33.28
CA SER A 635 -9.16 25.53 33.10
C SER A 635 -10.15 25.44 34.25
N TYR A 636 -10.29 24.29 34.92
CA TYR A 636 -11.07 24.20 36.16
C TYR A 636 -10.45 25.04 37.30
N SER A 637 -9.12 25.08 37.41
CA SER A 637 -8.43 25.91 38.40
C SER A 637 -8.63 27.40 38.11
N ASP A 638 -8.54 27.81 36.85
CA ASP A 638 -8.71 29.20 36.42
C ASP A 638 -10.15 29.71 36.66
N LEU A 639 -11.14 28.80 36.65
CA LEU A 639 -12.54 29.09 36.98
C LEU A 639 -12.86 29.00 38.48
N GLY A 640 -11.87 28.71 39.33
CA GLY A 640 -12.05 28.54 40.78
C GLY A 640 -12.70 27.21 41.19
N GLU A 641 -12.86 26.27 40.27
CA GLU A 641 -13.39 24.91 40.54
C GLU A 641 -12.24 23.96 41.00
N TYR A 642 -11.54 24.35 42.07
CA TYR A 642 -10.30 23.69 42.52
C TYR A 642 -10.48 22.20 42.85
N GLN A 643 -11.62 21.81 43.42
CA GLN A 643 -11.92 20.42 43.76
C GLN A 643 -11.94 19.52 42.51
N LYS A 644 -12.60 19.97 41.43
CA LYS A 644 -12.63 19.22 40.16
C LYS A 644 -11.26 19.21 39.49
N ALA A 645 -10.52 20.32 39.57
CA ALA A 645 -9.15 20.38 39.06
C ALA A 645 -8.24 19.36 39.77
N LYS A 646 -8.36 19.23 41.09
CA LYS A 646 -7.62 18.28 41.92
C LYS A 646 -7.95 16.84 41.56
N GLU A 647 -9.24 16.49 41.47
CA GLU A 647 -9.70 15.17 41.05
C GLU A 647 -9.14 14.77 39.68
N LEU A 648 -9.24 15.67 38.71
CA LEU A 648 -8.74 15.42 37.35
C LEU A 648 -7.22 15.30 37.31
N ARG A 649 -6.48 16.13 38.08
CA ARG A 649 -5.00 16.04 38.17
C ARG A 649 -4.54 14.75 38.84
N VAL A 650 -5.23 14.27 39.88
CA VAL A 650 -4.93 12.98 40.52
C VAL A 650 -5.12 11.84 39.52
N LEU A 651 -6.23 11.84 38.79
CA LEU A 651 -6.51 10.84 37.76
C LEU A 651 -5.44 10.83 36.65
N VAL A 652 -5.05 12.01 36.15
CA VAL A 652 -3.98 12.12 35.13
C VAL A 652 -2.63 11.66 35.68
N LEU A 653 -2.31 11.98 36.93
CA LEU A 653 -1.06 11.53 37.57
C LEU A 653 -1.00 10.00 37.64
N GLU A 654 -2.07 9.35 38.11
CA GLU A 654 -2.14 7.91 38.24
C GLU A 654 -1.98 7.22 36.87
N LYS A 655 -2.75 7.66 35.86
CA LYS A 655 -2.66 7.12 34.50
C LYS A 655 -1.29 7.37 33.85
N ARG A 656 -0.70 8.56 34.00
CA ARG A 656 0.65 8.86 33.46
C ARG A 656 1.75 8.05 34.14
N LYS A 657 1.64 7.76 35.43
CA LYS A 657 2.58 6.86 36.12
C LYS A 657 2.53 5.44 35.56
N GLN A 658 1.33 4.94 35.26
CA GLN A 658 1.15 3.61 34.68
C GLN A 658 1.70 3.54 33.24
N VAL A 659 1.50 4.59 32.44
CA VAL A 659 1.85 4.58 31.01
C VAL A 659 3.29 5.04 30.74
N LEU A 660 3.75 6.11 31.38
CA LEU A 660 5.03 6.78 31.09
C LEU A 660 6.08 6.60 32.20
N GLY A 661 5.66 6.09 33.37
CA GLY A 661 6.51 5.97 34.55
C GLY A 661 6.57 7.25 35.41
N ASP A 662 7.03 7.09 36.65
CA ASP A 662 7.09 8.15 37.68
C ASP A 662 8.03 9.32 37.31
N ASN A 663 9.08 9.04 36.55
CA ASN A 663 10.16 10.00 36.26
C ASN A 663 9.99 10.75 34.92
N HIS A 664 8.92 10.47 34.17
CA HIS A 664 8.68 11.16 32.90
C HIS A 664 8.43 12.68 33.14
N PRO A 665 8.99 13.59 32.32
CA PRO A 665 8.82 15.04 32.49
C PRO A 665 7.36 15.48 32.65
N ASP A 666 6.45 14.86 31.90
CA ASP A 666 5.01 15.15 31.96
C ASP A 666 4.30 14.62 33.22
N THR A 667 4.79 13.52 33.81
CA THR A 667 4.32 13.02 35.11
C THR A 667 4.76 13.96 36.22
N LEU A 668 6.01 14.42 36.17
CA LEU A 668 6.56 15.39 37.12
C LEU A 668 5.88 16.76 37.04
N LYS A 669 5.52 17.22 35.84
CA LYS A 669 4.79 18.48 35.63
C LYS A 669 3.43 18.48 36.32
N ILE A 670 2.67 17.39 36.19
CA ILE A 670 1.36 17.25 36.87
C ILE A 670 1.53 17.14 38.40
N LYS A 671 2.57 16.46 38.87
CA LYS A 671 2.90 16.40 40.31
C LYS A 671 3.15 17.78 40.91
N LYS A 672 3.95 18.61 40.23
CA LYS A 672 4.16 20.02 40.64
C LYS A 672 2.85 20.82 40.67
N LEU A 673 1.99 20.63 39.68
CA LEU A 673 0.68 21.30 39.64
C LEU A 673 -0.23 20.87 40.79
N LEU A 674 -0.20 19.59 41.19
CA LEU A 674 -0.91 19.09 42.38
C LEU A 674 -0.40 19.74 43.66
N ASP A 675 0.92 19.85 43.84
CA ASP A 675 1.52 20.47 45.02
C ASP A 675 1.09 21.95 45.15
N ILE A 676 1.01 22.69 44.03
CA ILE A 676 0.51 24.07 44.02
C ILE A 676 -0.98 24.16 44.41
N THR A 677 -1.81 23.22 43.92
CA THR A 677 -3.26 23.21 44.21
C THR A 677 -3.56 22.98 45.69
N VAL A 678 -2.72 22.20 46.37
CA VAL A 678 -2.84 21.87 47.80
C VAL A 678 -2.44 23.03 48.71
N HIS A 679 -1.73 24.05 48.20
CA HIS A 679 -1.30 25.22 48.97
C HIS A 679 -2.16 26.48 48.74
N THR A 680 -3.18 26.38 47.88
CA THR A 680 -4.13 27.46 47.57
C THR A 680 -5.54 27.22 48.12
N GLU A 681 -5.76 26.11 48.82
CA GLU A 681 -6.90 25.87 49.75
C GLU A 681 -6.56 26.46 51.12
#